data_AF-A0A6V8DMQ9-F1
#
_entry.id   AF-A0A6V8DMQ9-F1
#
_cell.length_a   1.000
_cell.length_b   1.000
_cell.length_c   1.000
_cell.angle_alpha   90.00
_cell.angle_beta   90.00
_cell.angle_gamma   90.00
#
_symmetry.space_group_name_H-M   'P 1'
#
loop_
_entity.id
_entity.type
_entity.pdbx_description
1 polymer ?
#
loop_
_entity_poly.entity_id
_entity_poly.type
_entity_poly.pdbx_seq_one_letter_code
_entity_poly.pdbx_strand_id
1 'polypeptide(L)'
;FAREENWFSKGMKILGLGKPGLWGVSVSLGLIGALLAVAANRGDIGYALGMVTVLCGAFSGSYLVVRGVSWKRVSLPLITMAIILLLVLVFGTTVSSSLGFSEYTIFTLVGSITVAFVILRDQDSVTDRVLWMGSVAVLTLLVILVPSDSNEAGGDGGILLLTMLSFLHVGSGVLAIKRKSPSLAGVTVLLPWTWIVLEQLAQETLRTLLVSNNLDDPGSIIHIDPFPLSGYLIICSVMMAVVNENMGKTDVNLASKFLGVSEISASLRDSGALQLWSLGLWLPMISILFMAQFGAFTSPTLLLVSGLVWGLHVLAYARGVRIGNTSLMIGIILFSSLVIQWRHGMGEYVSILVCIVLASILLTKREDEGFLTTSMGAMGIPLLFLIPNRNISIVLEDFSFLPVIEPSMIAIASTGLLLAIYLPKAGEIEDLLKPALSSLWLMSICVGVAYIQGDSLALSLSIGMFMMATVWLVARGEVRRELQSVTKMNARRSLALEKISESREEGQLGTYDAREAEMQSSRKKRREKAQTDDVEELYTSDVSHRPVIVIAVMILVFTTSLVIGFTSGPNPVLLLAIGAFVTLLIAVARLRTRQLELDLPHILGIEMPIALAISGLVIVHIFSLLGPGASNQDLTSMGVLVVLIVELSLISLYQQDNMLDRIPIAIDWIIYPLLADRIFGAILYESMPWPLSVDPFSGEAMEWKGPLMALEICLIGLAVTSYWIGNLRSTKGRETEDGFSLGFRGVSVTLLSVGFASIIVVISTLLEGWRRKQPNALGMGILSIALAILSIESWFDGFSGIVGDLYGSLGIVLLILLVCTIPMKGERWSVMLAINAHLLLILGLIMSGLSLLIPIFLVILSTSVWVTGILQLRKSLRAWGLADLAMAILFSVVFYGEIIFQPQTLLLGLSIIALELGIISWLGLRNEDNMVKG
;
A
#
# COMPACT_ATOMS: atom_id res chain seq x y z
N PHE A 1 -44.50 -39.34 -46.30
CA PHE A 1 -43.04 -39.53 -46.31
C PHE A 1 -42.37 -39.25 -44.97
N ALA A 2 -42.30 -38.00 -44.47
CA ALA A 2 -41.59 -37.69 -43.21
C ALA A 2 -42.20 -38.32 -41.92
N ARG A 3 -43.48 -38.71 -41.96
CA ARG A 3 -44.21 -39.33 -40.83
C ARG A 3 -44.25 -40.86 -40.88
N GLU A 4 -43.68 -41.47 -41.92
CA GLU A 4 -43.73 -42.92 -42.13
C GLU A 4 -42.61 -43.66 -41.39
N GLU A 5 -42.91 -44.85 -40.88
CA GLU A 5 -41.89 -45.72 -40.29
C GLU A 5 -40.94 -46.27 -41.36
N ASN A 6 -39.64 -46.35 -41.08
CA ASN A 6 -38.67 -46.87 -42.05
C ASN A 6 -37.60 -47.77 -41.42
N TRP A 7 -37.00 -48.57 -42.29
CA TRP A 7 -36.02 -49.60 -41.95
C TRP A 7 -34.72 -49.00 -41.38
N PHE A 8 -34.27 -47.83 -41.86
CA PHE A 8 -33.04 -47.18 -41.41
C PHE A 8 -33.14 -46.66 -39.97
N SER A 9 -34.23 -45.97 -39.65
CA SER A 9 -34.55 -45.53 -38.29
C SER A 9 -34.71 -46.70 -37.32
N LYS A 10 -35.27 -47.82 -37.78
CA LYS A 10 -35.38 -49.06 -37.00
C LYS A 10 -33.99 -49.70 -36.79
N GLY A 11 -33.14 -49.73 -37.80
CA GLY A 11 -31.76 -50.25 -37.72
C GLY A 11 -30.88 -49.46 -36.75
N MET A 12 -30.90 -48.12 -36.79
CA MET A 12 -30.17 -47.27 -35.85
C MET A 12 -30.66 -47.42 -34.41
N LYS A 13 -31.96 -47.64 -34.21
CA LYS A 13 -32.53 -47.94 -32.90
C LYS A 13 -32.00 -49.27 -32.35
N ILE A 14 -31.83 -50.27 -33.21
CA ILE A 14 -31.27 -51.59 -32.85
C ILE A 14 -29.78 -51.46 -32.48
N LEU A 15 -29.03 -50.57 -33.14
CA LEU A 15 -27.61 -50.28 -32.85
C LEU A 15 -27.37 -49.39 -31.62
N GLY A 16 -28.43 -49.00 -30.90
CA GLY A 16 -28.32 -48.10 -29.74
C GLY A 16 -28.05 -46.63 -30.08
N LEU A 17 -28.07 -46.26 -31.36
CA LEU A 17 -27.73 -44.91 -31.87
C LEU A 17 -28.95 -44.00 -32.02
N GLY A 18 -30.12 -44.41 -31.52
CA GLY A 18 -31.38 -43.66 -31.56
C GLY A 18 -32.24 -43.92 -32.81
N LYS A 19 -33.42 -43.28 -32.91
CA LYS A 19 -34.38 -43.44 -34.03
C LYS A 19 -34.41 -42.16 -34.89
N PRO A 20 -33.41 -41.91 -35.76
CA PRO A 20 -33.34 -40.67 -36.55
C PRO A 20 -34.52 -40.58 -37.53
N GLY A 21 -35.14 -39.42 -37.70
CA GLY A 21 -36.25 -39.25 -38.64
C GLY A 21 -35.80 -39.34 -40.11
N LEU A 22 -36.62 -39.96 -40.97
CA LEU A 22 -36.34 -40.17 -42.41
C LEU A 22 -36.06 -38.85 -43.16
N TRP A 23 -36.75 -37.77 -42.76
CA TRP A 23 -36.50 -36.43 -43.26
C TRP A 23 -35.08 -35.94 -42.94
N GLY A 24 -34.62 -36.13 -41.69
CA GLY A 24 -33.28 -35.71 -41.26
C GLY A 24 -32.18 -36.41 -42.06
N VAL A 25 -32.32 -37.72 -42.28
CA VAL A 25 -31.34 -38.52 -43.06
C VAL A 25 -31.29 -38.07 -44.52
N SER A 26 -32.46 -37.86 -45.15
CA SER A 26 -32.55 -37.38 -46.53
C SER A 26 -31.96 -35.98 -46.70
N VAL A 27 -32.21 -35.08 -45.74
CA VAL A 27 -31.64 -33.73 -45.75
C VAL A 27 -30.13 -33.78 -45.53
N SER A 28 -29.62 -34.59 -44.60
CA SER A 28 -28.18 -34.72 -44.36
C SER A 28 -27.42 -35.24 -45.58
N LEU A 29 -27.94 -36.28 -46.26
CA LEU A 29 -27.34 -36.79 -47.51
C LEU A 29 -27.41 -35.76 -48.65
N GLY A 30 -28.56 -35.07 -48.78
CA GLY A 30 -28.72 -33.99 -49.75
C GLY A 30 -27.78 -32.81 -49.48
N LEU A 31 -27.55 -32.48 -48.22
CA LEU A 31 -26.64 -31.42 -47.79
C LEU A 31 -25.18 -31.78 -48.09
N ILE A 32 -24.76 -33.04 -47.93
CA ILE A 32 -23.40 -33.48 -48.30
C ILE A 32 -23.17 -33.33 -49.82
N GLY A 33 -24.11 -33.82 -50.65
CA GLY A 33 -24.00 -33.68 -52.11
C GLY A 33 -24.02 -32.22 -52.56
N ALA A 34 -24.85 -31.41 -51.91
CA ALA A 34 -24.90 -29.96 -52.11
C ALA A 34 -23.59 -29.26 -51.73
N LEU A 35 -23.01 -29.58 -50.57
CA LEU A 35 -21.75 -29.00 -50.11
C LEU A 35 -20.60 -29.30 -51.08
N LEU A 36 -20.55 -30.52 -51.63
CA LEU A 36 -19.58 -30.89 -52.66
C LEU A 36 -19.76 -30.08 -53.95
N ALA A 37 -21.00 -29.89 -54.40
CA ALA A 37 -21.31 -29.09 -55.59
C ALA A 37 -20.99 -27.60 -55.39
N VAL A 38 -21.23 -27.06 -54.20
CA VAL A 38 -20.90 -25.68 -53.85
C VAL A 38 -19.38 -25.49 -53.77
N ALA A 39 -18.66 -26.41 -53.13
CA ALA A 39 -17.19 -26.38 -53.04
C ALA A 39 -16.52 -26.48 -54.44
N ALA A 40 -17.08 -27.30 -55.34
CA ALA A 40 -16.57 -27.45 -56.71
C ALA A 40 -16.69 -26.17 -57.56
N ASN A 41 -17.61 -25.26 -57.22
CA ASN A 41 -17.85 -24.03 -57.97
C ASN A 41 -17.47 -22.77 -57.17
N ARG A 42 -16.58 -22.90 -56.17
CA ARG A 42 -16.14 -21.78 -55.33
C ARG A 42 -15.50 -20.60 -56.09
N GLY A 43 -15.13 -20.79 -57.36
CA GLY A 43 -14.51 -19.78 -58.21
C GLY A 43 -15.45 -18.65 -58.66
N ASP A 44 -16.78 -18.85 -58.62
CA ASP A 44 -17.78 -17.80 -58.82
C ASP A 44 -18.66 -17.71 -57.57
N ILE A 45 -18.38 -16.70 -56.74
CA ILE A 45 -19.04 -16.47 -55.45
C ILE A 45 -20.55 -16.29 -55.63
N GLY A 46 -20.96 -15.54 -56.65
CA GLY A 46 -22.36 -15.28 -56.94
C GLY A 46 -23.10 -16.57 -57.29
N TYR A 47 -22.48 -17.43 -58.08
CA TYR A 47 -23.03 -18.73 -58.44
C TYR A 47 -23.06 -19.71 -57.25
N ALA A 48 -21.97 -19.79 -56.48
CA ALA A 48 -21.86 -20.66 -55.31
C ALA A 48 -22.88 -20.29 -54.22
N LEU A 49 -23.00 -19.01 -53.87
CA LEU A 49 -24.00 -18.54 -52.91
C LEU A 49 -25.43 -18.66 -53.48
N GLY A 50 -25.60 -18.56 -54.79
CA GLY A 50 -26.88 -18.79 -55.47
C GLY A 50 -27.35 -20.23 -55.29
N MET A 51 -26.47 -21.21 -55.47
CA MET A 51 -26.76 -22.61 -55.18
C MET A 51 -27.12 -22.82 -53.71
N VAL A 52 -26.34 -22.25 -52.77
CA VAL A 52 -26.65 -22.29 -51.32
C VAL A 52 -28.04 -21.72 -51.05
N THR A 53 -28.39 -20.61 -51.69
CA THR A 53 -29.71 -19.96 -51.54
C THR A 53 -30.86 -20.88 -51.98
N VAL A 54 -30.72 -21.56 -53.12
CA VAL A 54 -31.72 -22.55 -53.60
C VAL A 54 -31.89 -23.69 -52.60
N LEU A 55 -30.77 -24.21 -52.11
CA LEU A 55 -30.76 -25.31 -51.14
C LEU A 55 -31.38 -24.89 -49.81
N CYS A 56 -31.01 -23.71 -49.30
CA CYS A 56 -31.60 -23.12 -48.11
C CYS A 56 -33.12 -22.95 -48.28
N GLY A 57 -33.58 -22.46 -49.44
CA GLY A 57 -35.00 -22.34 -49.73
C GLY A 57 -35.74 -23.68 -49.77
N ALA A 58 -35.18 -24.67 -50.45
CA ALA A 58 -35.78 -26.00 -50.58
C ALA A 58 -35.82 -26.76 -49.24
N PHE A 59 -34.71 -26.79 -48.49
CA PHE A 59 -34.63 -27.49 -47.21
C PHE A 59 -35.38 -26.78 -46.10
N SER A 60 -35.28 -25.44 -45.99
CA SER A 60 -36.03 -24.69 -44.99
C SER A 60 -37.53 -24.72 -45.28
N GLY A 61 -37.93 -24.63 -46.55
CA GLY A 61 -39.32 -24.81 -46.95
C GLY A 61 -39.85 -26.20 -46.62
N SER A 62 -39.08 -27.25 -46.93
CA SER A 62 -39.40 -28.63 -46.55
C SER A 62 -39.54 -28.80 -45.03
N TYR A 63 -38.63 -28.21 -44.25
CA TYR A 63 -38.69 -28.23 -42.78
C TYR A 63 -39.98 -27.60 -42.25
N LEU A 64 -40.35 -26.42 -42.74
CA LEU A 64 -41.58 -25.72 -42.31
C LEU A 64 -42.82 -26.57 -42.58
N VAL A 65 -42.89 -27.24 -43.73
CA VAL A 65 -44.00 -28.15 -44.07
C VAL A 65 -44.03 -29.36 -43.13
N VAL A 66 -42.87 -29.94 -42.79
CA VAL A 66 -42.76 -31.04 -41.82
C VAL A 66 -43.19 -30.62 -40.41
N ARG A 67 -42.91 -29.38 -40.02
CA ARG A 67 -43.30 -28.79 -38.73
C ARG A 67 -44.76 -28.31 -38.68
N GLY A 68 -45.52 -28.46 -39.77
CA GLY A 68 -46.97 -28.23 -39.81
C GLY A 68 -47.42 -26.96 -40.50
N VAL A 69 -46.52 -26.19 -41.13
CA VAL A 69 -46.91 -25.05 -41.98
C VAL A 69 -47.52 -25.56 -43.28
N SER A 70 -48.61 -24.95 -43.74
CA SER A 70 -49.28 -25.41 -44.97
C SER A 70 -48.37 -25.28 -46.19
N TRP A 71 -48.33 -26.33 -47.02
CA TRP A 71 -47.46 -26.37 -48.20
C TRP A 71 -47.63 -25.15 -49.10
N LYS A 72 -48.88 -24.74 -49.41
CA LYS A 72 -49.17 -23.57 -50.24
C LYS A 72 -48.59 -22.27 -49.66
N ARG A 73 -48.59 -22.11 -48.34
CA ARG A 73 -48.06 -20.92 -47.67
C ARG A 73 -46.54 -20.82 -47.85
N VAL A 74 -45.84 -21.95 -47.85
CA VAL A 74 -44.38 -22.01 -48.03
C VAL A 74 -43.97 -22.00 -49.51
N SER A 75 -44.63 -22.81 -50.35
CA SER A 75 -44.22 -23.04 -51.74
C SER A 75 -44.58 -21.87 -52.67
N LEU A 76 -45.70 -21.18 -52.45
CA LEU A 76 -46.15 -20.08 -53.32
C LEU A 76 -45.11 -18.94 -53.43
N PRO A 77 -44.60 -18.34 -52.33
CA PRO A 77 -43.59 -17.29 -52.42
C PRO A 77 -42.27 -17.78 -53.03
N LEU A 78 -41.82 -19.00 -52.67
CA LEU A 78 -40.58 -19.57 -53.19
C LEU A 78 -40.65 -19.86 -54.69
N ILE A 79 -41.74 -20.46 -55.17
CA ILE A 79 -41.93 -20.80 -56.60
C ILE A 79 -42.11 -19.53 -57.43
N THR A 80 -42.90 -18.57 -56.95
CA THR A 80 -43.14 -17.30 -57.66
C THR A 80 -41.82 -16.56 -57.86
N MET A 81 -41.01 -16.43 -56.80
CA MET A 81 -39.70 -15.80 -56.90
C MET A 81 -38.71 -16.64 -57.68
N ALA A 82 -38.74 -17.98 -57.59
CA ALA A 82 -37.90 -18.83 -58.41
C ALA A 82 -38.15 -18.65 -59.91
N ILE A 83 -39.40 -18.44 -60.34
CA ILE A 83 -39.72 -18.15 -61.76
C ILE A 83 -39.15 -16.79 -62.17
N ILE A 84 -39.31 -15.76 -61.34
CA ILE A 84 -38.74 -14.42 -61.61
C ILE A 84 -37.22 -14.48 -61.69
N LEU A 85 -36.58 -15.18 -60.75
CA LEU A 85 -35.14 -15.35 -60.69
C LEU A 85 -34.61 -16.20 -61.84
N LEU A 86 -35.37 -17.18 -62.31
CA LEU A 86 -35.03 -17.96 -63.50
C LEU A 86 -35.06 -17.08 -64.76
N LEU A 87 -36.02 -16.16 -64.87
CA LEU A 87 -36.01 -15.17 -65.96
C LEU A 87 -34.79 -14.25 -65.87
N VAL A 88 -34.38 -13.82 -64.67
CA VAL A 88 -33.15 -13.04 -64.47
C VAL A 88 -31.92 -13.79 -64.96
N LEU A 89 -31.81 -15.10 -64.70
CA LEU A 89 -30.72 -15.93 -65.20
C LEU A 89 -30.78 -16.09 -66.73
N VAL A 90 -31.97 -16.30 -67.30
CA VAL A 90 -32.16 -16.47 -68.76
C VAL A 90 -31.79 -15.19 -69.53
N PHE A 91 -32.08 -14.01 -68.98
CA PHE A 91 -31.73 -12.71 -69.58
C PHE A 91 -30.45 -12.08 -68.97
N GLY A 92 -29.60 -12.89 -68.33
CA GLY A 92 -28.53 -12.44 -67.46
C GLY A 92 -27.58 -11.40 -68.08
N THR A 93 -27.25 -11.53 -69.36
CA THR A 93 -26.35 -10.59 -70.07
C THR A 93 -26.93 -9.16 -70.19
N THR A 94 -28.25 -9.05 -70.38
CA THR A 94 -28.95 -7.76 -70.48
C THR A 94 -29.17 -7.15 -69.10
N VAL A 95 -29.43 -7.99 -68.09
CA VAL A 95 -29.62 -7.55 -66.70
C VAL A 95 -28.31 -7.07 -66.08
N SER A 96 -27.22 -7.83 -66.29
CA SER A 96 -25.89 -7.53 -65.78
C SER A 96 -25.34 -6.21 -66.32
N SER A 97 -25.51 -5.96 -67.62
CA SER A 97 -25.10 -4.70 -68.26
C SER A 97 -25.90 -3.46 -67.82
N SER A 98 -27.17 -3.63 -67.41
CA SER A 98 -28.00 -2.51 -66.95
C SER A 98 -27.86 -2.19 -65.46
N LEU A 99 -27.57 -3.18 -64.62
CA LEU A 99 -27.53 -3.02 -63.16
C LEU A 99 -26.12 -3.02 -62.57
N GLY A 100 -25.10 -3.43 -63.34
CA GLY A 100 -23.71 -3.48 -62.89
C GLY A 100 -23.39 -4.63 -61.91
N PHE A 101 -24.32 -5.57 -61.72
CA PHE A 101 -24.15 -6.76 -60.89
C PHE A 101 -24.38 -8.03 -61.71
N SER A 102 -23.64 -9.11 -61.43
CA SER A 102 -23.86 -10.38 -62.14
C SER A 102 -25.26 -10.94 -61.88
N GLU A 103 -25.81 -11.64 -62.86
CA GLU A 103 -27.10 -12.33 -62.77
C GLU A 103 -27.16 -13.28 -61.57
N TYR A 104 -26.04 -13.93 -61.23
CA TYR A 104 -25.91 -14.79 -60.05
C TYR A 104 -25.91 -14.01 -58.73
N THR A 105 -25.33 -12.81 -58.70
CA THR A 105 -25.37 -11.93 -57.52
C THR A 105 -26.79 -11.45 -57.24
N ILE A 106 -27.51 -11.04 -58.29
CA ILE A 106 -28.93 -10.63 -58.19
C ILE A 106 -29.79 -11.81 -57.74
N PHE A 107 -29.56 -12.99 -58.33
CA PHE A 107 -30.22 -14.24 -57.93
C PHE A 107 -30.02 -14.53 -56.44
N THR A 108 -28.77 -14.48 -55.99
CA THR A 108 -28.40 -14.76 -54.60
C THR A 108 -29.04 -13.78 -53.63
N LEU A 109 -28.97 -12.47 -53.91
CA LEU A 109 -29.49 -11.42 -53.03
C LEU A 109 -31.02 -11.54 -52.88
N VAL A 110 -31.73 -11.52 -54.00
CA VAL A 110 -33.21 -11.55 -54.02
C VAL A 110 -33.74 -12.91 -53.55
N GLY A 111 -33.05 -13.99 -53.92
CA GLY A 111 -33.35 -15.34 -53.44
C GLY A 111 -33.19 -15.44 -51.93
N SER A 112 -32.08 -14.94 -51.38
CA SER A 112 -31.81 -14.97 -49.93
C SER A 112 -32.85 -14.16 -49.15
N ILE A 113 -33.24 -12.98 -49.65
CA ILE A 113 -34.32 -12.17 -49.07
C ILE A 113 -35.65 -12.94 -49.06
N THR A 114 -35.95 -13.64 -50.15
CA THR A 114 -37.19 -14.44 -50.26
C THR A 114 -37.17 -15.61 -49.27
N VAL A 115 -36.07 -16.35 -49.19
CA VAL A 115 -35.90 -17.46 -48.24
C VAL A 115 -35.99 -16.95 -46.81
N ALA A 116 -35.31 -15.86 -46.49
CA ALA A 116 -35.38 -15.20 -45.19
C ALA A 116 -36.81 -14.76 -44.86
N PHE A 117 -37.54 -14.15 -45.80
CA PHE A 117 -38.93 -13.75 -45.60
C PHE A 117 -39.82 -14.94 -45.24
N VAL A 118 -39.71 -16.06 -45.96
CA VAL A 118 -40.51 -17.27 -45.69
C VAL A 118 -40.20 -17.84 -44.31
N ILE A 119 -38.92 -17.91 -43.92
CA ILE A 119 -38.51 -18.41 -42.60
C ILE A 119 -38.94 -17.45 -41.48
N LEU A 120 -38.72 -16.14 -41.63
CA LEU A 120 -39.04 -15.11 -40.63
C LEU A 120 -40.55 -14.96 -40.42
N ARG A 121 -41.36 -15.14 -41.47
CA ARG A 121 -42.82 -15.11 -41.38
C ARG A 121 -43.37 -16.29 -40.59
N ASP A 122 -42.78 -17.47 -40.74
CA ASP A 122 -43.22 -18.73 -40.11
C ASP A 122 -42.28 -19.17 -38.97
N GLN A 123 -41.52 -18.22 -38.40
CA GLN A 123 -40.47 -18.45 -37.41
C GLN A 123 -40.94 -19.19 -36.14
N ASP A 124 -42.23 -19.06 -35.77
CA ASP A 124 -42.77 -19.66 -34.54
C ASP A 124 -42.91 -21.19 -34.68
N SER A 125 -42.90 -21.70 -35.91
CA SER A 125 -42.90 -23.15 -36.19
C SER A 125 -41.49 -23.76 -36.13
N VAL A 126 -40.45 -22.93 -36.05
CA VAL A 126 -39.03 -23.32 -36.00
C VAL A 126 -38.55 -23.34 -34.55
N THR A 127 -37.88 -24.42 -34.16
CA THR A 127 -37.30 -24.52 -32.81
C THR A 127 -36.03 -23.68 -32.70
N ASP A 128 -35.77 -23.13 -31.51
CA ASP A 128 -34.56 -22.33 -31.22
C ASP A 128 -33.28 -23.06 -31.58
N ARG A 129 -33.24 -24.38 -31.35
CA ARG A 129 -32.10 -25.24 -31.69
C ARG A 129 -31.74 -25.18 -33.16
N VAL A 130 -32.74 -25.24 -34.03
CA VAL A 130 -32.54 -25.21 -35.48
C VAL A 130 -32.08 -23.83 -35.93
N LEU A 131 -32.60 -22.75 -35.34
CA LEU A 131 -32.19 -21.38 -35.68
C LEU A 131 -30.74 -21.13 -35.32
N TRP A 132 -30.31 -21.46 -34.10
CA TRP A 132 -28.92 -21.20 -33.71
C TRP A 132 -27.93 -22.15 -34.41
N MET A 133 -28.29 -23.43 -34.64
CA MET A 133 -27.47 -24.33 -35.48
C MET A 133 -27.40 -23.83 -36.92
N GLY A 134 -28.49 -23.27 -37.45
CA GLY A 134 -28.54 -22.64 -38.76
C GLY A 134 -27.60 -21.44 -38.85
N SER A 135 -27.57 -20.57 -37.83
CA SER A 135 -26.61 -19.47 -37.78
C SER A 135 -25.16 -19.95 -37.79
N VAL A 136 -24.82 -20.98 -37.02
CA VAL A 136 -23.46 -21.57 -37.05
C VAL A 136 -23.14 -22.15 -38.43
N ALA A 137 -24.04 -22.91 -39.03
CA ALA A 137 -23.82 -23.52 -40.34
C ALA A 137 -23.67 -22.49 -41.46
N VAL A 138 -24.49 -21.43 -41.46
CA VAL A 138 -24.38 -20.33 -42.43
C VAL A 138 -23.06 -19.58 -42.24
N LEU A 139 -22.64 -19.33 -40.99
CA LEU A 139 -21.34 -18.74 -40.71
C LEU A 139 -20.20 -19.59 -41.29
N THR A 140 -20.19 -20.89 -41.00
CA THR A 140 -19.15 -21.81 -41.52
C THR A 140 -19.13 -21.83 -43.05
N LEU A 141 -20.30 -21.83 -43.69
CA LEU A 141 -20.41 -21.74 -45.14
C LEU A 141 -19.83 -20.44 -45.69
N LEU A 142 -20.16 -19.29 -45.08
CA LEU A 142 -19.67 -18.00 -45.53
C LEU A 142 -18.15 -17.91 -45.41
N VAL A 143 -17.59 -18.34 -44.26
CA VAL A 143 -16.14 -18.36 -44.01
C VAL A 143 -15.38 -19.25 -45.01
N ILE A 144 -15.98 -20.36 -45.46
CA ILE A 144 -15.35 -21.27 -46.43
C ILE A 144 -15.47 -20.78 -47.87
N LEU A 145 -16.57 -20.11 -48.22
CA LEU A 145 -16.93 -19.81 -49.62
C LEU A 145 -16.61 -18.40 -50.06
N VAL A 146 -16.63 -17.42 -49.17
CA VAL A 146 -16.35 -16.03 -49.51
C VAL A 146 -14.84 -15.83 -49.40
N PRO A 147 -14.13 -15.57 -50.51
CA PRO A 147 -12.70 -15.28 -50.45
C PRO A 147 -12.45 -13.99 -49.69
N SER A 148 -11.35 -13.96 -48.96
CA SER A 148 -10.89 -12.81 -48.21
C SER A 148 -9.39 -12.69 -48.45
N ASP A 149 -9.02 -12.43 -49.70
CA ASP A 149 -7.62 -12.18 -50.07
C ASP A 149 -7.22 -10.75 -49.67
N SER A 150 -5.92 -10.52 -49.48
CA SER A 150 -5.40 -9.19 -49.13
C SER A 150 -5.65 -8.18 -50.26
N ASN A 151 -5.76 -6.89 -49.90
CA ASN A 151 -5.88 -5.80 -50.87
C ASN A 151 -4.70 -5.77 -51.87
N GLU A 152 -3.50 -6.17 -51.43
CA GLU A 152 -2.31 -6.26 -52.28
C GLU A 152 -2.41 -7.39 -53.32
N ALA A 153 -3.12 -8.46 -53.00
CA ALA A 153 -3.44 -9.56 -53.92
C ALA A 153 -4.67 -9.25 -54.81
N GLY A 154 -5.22 -8.04 -54.75
CA GLY A 154 -6.44 -7.65 -55.46
C GLY A 154 -7.75 -8.13 -54.82
N GLY A 155 -7.68 -8.64 -53.57
CA GLY A 155 -8.84 -8.95 -52.74
C GLY A 155 -9.44 -7.72 -52.06
N ASP A 156 -10.43 -7.94 -51.20
CA ASP A 156 -11.15 -6.86 -50.49
C ASP A 156 -10.81 -6.78 -48.99
N GLY A 157 -9.78 -7.50 -48.54
CA GLY A 157 -9.37 -7.53 -47.12
C GLY A 157 -10.42 -8.12 -46.18
N GLY A 158 -11.40 -8.88 -46.70
CA GLY A 158 -12.48 -9.50 -45.95
C GLY A 158 -13.72 -8.63 -45.74
N ILE A 159 -13.84 -7.48 -46.42
CA ILE A 159 -15.00 -6.58 -46.30
C ILE A 159 -16.32 -7.30 -46.59
N LEU A 160 -16.41 -8.03 -47.71
CA LEU A 160 -17.63 -8.73 -48.12
C LEU A 160 -18.03 -9.82 -47.10
N LEU A 161 -17.06 -10.66 -46.71
CA LEU A 161 -17.26 -11.74 -45.73
C LEU A 161 -17.81 -11.17 -44.41
N LEU A 162 -17.12 -10.18 -43.84
CA LEU A 162 -17.48 -9.59 -42.56
C LEU A 162 -18.78 -8.80 -42.61
N THR A 163 -19.13 -8.21 -43.76
CA THR A 163 -20.43 -7.57 -43.97
C THR A 163 -21.56 -8.59 -43.96
N MET A 164 -21.39 -9.72 -44.67
CA MET A 164 -22.37 -10.82 -44.65
C MET A 164 -22.52 -11.44 -43.25
N LEU A 165 -21.42 -11.62 -42.53
CA LEU A 165 -21.45 -12.08 -41.14
C LEU A 165 -22.13 -11.06 -40.22
N SER A 166 -21.91 -9.76 -40.43
CA SER A 166 -22.61 -8.70 -39.69
C SER A 166 -24.13 -8.82 -39.85
N PHE A 167 -24.62 -9.01 -41.08
CA PHE A 167 -26.05 -9.24 -41.34
C PHE A 167 -26.57 -10.51 -40.66
N LEU A 168 -25.81 -11.60 -40.68
CA LEU A 168 -26.16 -12.84 -39.99
C LEU A 168 -26.32 -12.62 -38.49
N HIS A 169 -25.37 -11.94 -37.84
CA HIS A 169 -25.43 -11.70 -36.39
C HIS A 169 -26.53 -10.71 -36.01
N VAL A 170 -26.70 -9.63 -36.77
CA VAL A 170 -27.82 -8.69 -36.58
C VAL A 170 -29.15 -9.43 -36.71
N GLY A 171 -29.31 -10.26 -37.75
CA GLY A 171 -30.51 -11.07 -37.96
C GLY A 171 -30.77 -12.04 -36.80
N SER A 172 -29.72 -12.72 -36.31
CA SER A 172 -29.82 -13.62 -35.16
C SER A 172 -30.22 -12.88 -33.87
N GLY A 173 -29.69 -11.67 -33.65
CA GLY A 173 -30.00 -10.84 -32.49
C GLY A 173 -31.42 -10.30 -32.50
N VAL A 174 -31.89 -9.81 -33.64
CA VAL A 174 -33.29 -9.40 -33.82
C VAL A 174 -34.24 -10.57 -33.55
N LEU A 175 -33.91 -11.77 -34.04
CA LEU A 175 -34.67 -12.98 -33.76
C LEU A 175 -34.63 -13.37 -32.28
N ALA A 176 -33.48 -13.24 -31.61
CA ALA A 176 -33.32 -13.54 -30.19
C ALA A 176 -34.23 -12.65 -29.34
N ILE A 177 -34.27 -11.35 -29.66
CA ILE A 177 -35.12 -10.35 -29.00
C ILE A 177 -36.59 -10.63 -29.26
N LYS A 178 -36.98 -10.77 -30.54
CA LYS A 178 -38.38 -10.98 -30.94
C LYS A 178 -38.98 -12.25 -30.33
N ARG A 179 -38.18 -13.31 -30.20
CA ARG A 179 -38.62 -14.61 -29.68
C ARG A 179 -38.35 -14.78 -28.18
N LYS A 180 -37.70 -13.82 -27.52
CA LYS A 180 -37.20 -13.91 -26.13
C LYS A 180 -36.48 -15.25 -25.89
N SER A 181 -35.55 -15.61 -26.79
CA SER A 181 -34.89 -16.92 -26.78
C SER A 181 -33.51 -16.86 -26.10
N PRO A 182 -33.34 -17.47 -24.91
CA PRO A 182 -32.05 -17.56 -24.22
C PRO A 182 -30.95 -18.20 -25.08
N SER A 183 -31.26 -19.32 -25.75
CA SER A 183 -30.26 -20.04 -26.55
C SER A 183 -29.80 -19.24 -27.76
N LEU A 184 -30.70 -18.48 -28.39
CA LEU A 184 -30.34 -17.68 -29.55
C LEU A 184 -29.57 -16.42 -29.12
N ALA A 185 -29.96 -15.79 -28.01
CA ALA A 185 -29.20 -14.69 -27.41
C ALA A 185 -27.76 -15.12 -27.06
N GLY A 186 -27.60 -16.31 -26.47
CA GLY A 186 -26.30 -16.92 -26.21
C GLY A 186 -25.44 -17.03 -27.47
N VAL A 187 -25.99 -17.58 -28.55
CA VAL A 187 -25.24 -17.71 -29.82
C VAL A 187 -24.96 -16.35 -30.46
N THR A 188 -25.89 -15.41 -30.47
CA THR A 188 -25.65 -14.06 -31.00
C THR A 188 -24.50 -13.35 -30.27
N VAL A 189 -24.43 -13.50 -28.94
CA VAL A 189 -23.40 -12.84 -28.12
C VAL A 189 -22.04 -13.53 -28.25
N LEU A 190 -21.99 -14.87 -28.25
CA LEU A 190 -20.73 -15.62 -28.18
C LEU A 190 -20.13 -15.92 -29.55
N LEU A 191 -20.98 -16.25 -30.54
CA LEU A 191 -20.54 -16.74 -31.84
C LEU A 191 -19.54 -15.79 -32.52
N PRO A 192 -19.79 -14.45 -32.61
CA PRO A 192 -18.86 -13.52 -33.26
C PRO A 192 -17.42 -13.58 -32.77
N TRP A 193 -17.23 -13.89 -31.50
CA TRP A 193 -15.91 -13.92 -30.85
C TRP A 193 -15.29 -15.32 -30.94
N THR A 194 -16.10 -16.37 -30.72
CA THR A 194 -15.61 -17.75 -30.76
C THR A 194 -15.13 -18.17 -32.14
N TRP A 195 -15.80 -17.77 -33.22
CA TRP A 195 -15.44 -18.26 -34.56
C TRP A 195 -14.08 -17.71 -34.99
N ILE A 196 -13.78 -16.44 -34.70
CA ILE A 196 -12.50 -15.81 -35.03
C ILE A 196 -11.35 -16.52 -34.32
N VAL A 197 -11.53 -16.80 -33.02
CA VAL A 197 -10.51 -17.54 -32.25
C VAL A 197 -10.31 -18.96 -32.79
N LEU A 198 -11.40 -19.67 -33.12
CA LEU A 198 -11.31 -21.03 -33.65
C LEU A 198 -10.67 -21.08 -35.03
N GLU A 199 -11.00 -20.11 -35.89
CA GLU A 199 -10.43 -19.98 -37.23
C GLU A 199 -8.93 -19.70 -37.14
N GLN A 200 -8.52 -18.69 -36.37
CA GLN A 200 -7.11 -18.37 -36.19
C GLN A 200 -6.33 -19.52 -35.54
N LEU A 201 -6.92 -20.22 -34.56
CA LEU A 201 -6.29 -21.41 -33.95
C LEU A 201 -6.10 -22.52 -34.99
N ALA A 202 -7.09 -22.77 -35.85
CA ALA A 202 -7.02 -23.78 -36.88
C ALA A 202 -5.96 -23.42 -37.94
N GLN A 203 -5.91 -22.16 -38.37
CA GLN A 203 -4.93 -21.65 -39.30
C GLN A 203 -3.50 -21.79 -38.74
N GLU A 204 -3.25 -21.34 -37.52
CA GLU A 204 -1.91 -21.42 -36.90
C GLU A 204 -1.51 -22.86 -36.59
N THR A 205 -2.46 -23.74 -36.22
CA THR A 205 -2.19 -25.16 -36.04
C THR A 205 -1.76 -25.80 -37.37
N LEU A 206 -2.50 -25.52 -38.45
CA LEU A 206 -2.18 -26.07 -39.77
C LEU A 206 -0.83 -25.53 -40.27
N ARG A 207 -0.60 -24.22 -40.14
CA ARG A 207 0.67 -23.57 -40.48
C ARG A 207 1.84 -24.19 -39.71
N THR A 208 1.70 -24.33 -38.40
CA THR A 208 2.71 -24.95 -37.54
C THR A 208 2.99 -26.39 -37.97
N LEU A 209 1.96 -27.18 -38.29
CA LEU A 209 2.11 -28.56 -38.76
C LEU A 209 2.80 -28.64 -40.13
N LEU A 210 2.48 -27.74 -41.07
CA LEU A 210 3.09 -27.73 -42.41
C LEU A 210 4.55 -27.28 -42.35
N VAL A 211 4.83 -26.16 -41.68
CA VAL A 211 6.20 -25.63 -41.51
C VAL A 211 7.07 -26.60 -40.71
N SER A 212 6.53 -27.23 -39.66
CA SER A 212 7.25 -28.28 -38.90
C SER A 212 7.58 -29.51 -39.75
N ASN A 213 6.86 -29.74 -40.84
CA ASN A 213 7.09 -30.85 -41.77
C ASN A 213 7.89 -30.42 -43.03
N ASN A 214 8.54 -29.24 -43.00
CA ASN A 214 9.27 -28.66 -44.13
C ASN A 214 8.43 -28.49 -45.41
N LEU A 215 7.13 -28.27 -45.27
CA LEU A 215 6.26 -27.85 -46.36
C LEU A 215 6.19 -26.33 -46.41
N ASP A 216 5.89 -25.79 -47.59
CA ASP A 216 5.78 -24.34 -47.79
C ASP A 216 4.73 -23.75 -46.84
N ASP A 217 5.05 -22.58 -46.29
CA ASP A 217 4.12 -21.81 -45.46
C ASP A 217 2.92 -21.41 -46.33
N PRO A 218 1.70 -21.90 -46.02
CA PRO A 218 0.52 -21.60 -46.83
C PRO A 218 0.10 -20.12 -46.75
N GLY A 219 0.71 -19.33 -45.85
CA GLY A 219 0.28 -17.97 -45.57
C GLY A 219 -1.06 -17.93 -44.81
N SER A 220 -1.69 -16.76 -44.78
CA SER A 220 -3.05 -16.63 -44.27
C SER A 220 -4.04 -17.25 -45.26
N ILE A 221 -4.75 -18.28 -44.83
CA ILE A 221 -5.80 -18.94 -45.61
C ILE A 221 -7.04 -18.03 -45.69
N ILE A 222 -7.32 -17.31 -44.61
CA ILE A 222 -8.35 -16.27 -44.52
C ILE A 222 -7.65 -14.99 -44.08
N HIS A 223 -7.43 -14.05 -45.02
CA HIS A 223 -6.87 -12.75 -44.69
C HIS A 223 -7.98 -11.78 -44.27
N ILE A 224 -7.82 -11.16 -43.09
CA ILE A 224 -8.76 -10.17 -42.59
C ILE A 224 -8.00 -8.91 -42.21
N ASP A 225 -8.32 -7.81 -42.89
CA ASP A 225 -7.70 -6.52 -42.62
C ASP A 225 -8.21 -5.95 -41.27
N PRO A 226 -7.37 -5.19 -40.53
CA PRO A 226 -7.75 -4.64 -39.24
C PRO A 226 -9.00 -3.74 -39.23
N PHE A 227 -9.20 -2.93 -40.28
CA PHE A 227 -10.33 -2.00 -40.38
C PHE A 227 -11.68 -2.73 -40.58
N PRO A 228 -11.84 -3.61 -41.58
CA PRO A 228 -13.03 -4.44 -41.74
C PRO A 228 -13.37 -5.24 -40.49
N LEU A 229 -12.36 -5.89 -39.88
CA LEU A 229 -12.54 -6.67 -38.64
C LEU A 229 -13.11 -5.82 -37.51
N SER A 230 -12.54 -4.63 -37.33
CA SER A 230 -12.99 -3.69 -36.30
C SER A 230 -14.44 -3.26 -36.53
N GLY A 231 -14.82 -2.95 -37.76
CA GLY A 231 -16.22 -2.62 -38.12
C GLY A 231 -17.19 -3.74 -37.75
N TYR A 232 -16.84 -4.98 -38.09
CA TYR A 232 -17.61 -6.17 -37.72
C TYR A 232 -17.76 -6.34 -36.21
N LEU A 233 -16.66 -6.23 -35.47
CA LEU A 233 -16.65 -6.38 -34.01
C LEU A 233 -17.40 -5.25 -33.30
N ILE A 234 -17.41 -4.03 -33.85
CA ILE A 234 -18.22 -2.91 -33.35
C ILE A 234 -19.71 -3.25 -33.47
N ILE A 235 -20.16 -3.71 -34.64
CA ILE A 235 -21.56 -4.11 -34.86
C ILE A 235 -21.95 -5.23 -33.90
N CYS A 236 -21.09 -6.24 -33.74
CA CYS A 236 -21.32 -7.36 -32.83
C CYS A 236 -21.36 -6.93 -31.36
N SER A 237 -20.51 -5.98 -30.96
CA SER A 237 -20.49 -5.42 -29.60
C SER A 237 -21.78 -4.64 -29.28
N VAL A 238 -22.25 -3.82 -30.21
CA VAL A 238 -23.53 -3.11 -30.08
C VAL A 238 -24.69 -4.11 -30.01
N MET A 239 -24.71 -5.10 -30.90
CA MET A 239 -25.76 -6.13 -30.89
C MET A 239 -25.75 -6.93 -29.59
N MET A 240 -24.58 -7.26 -29.05
CA MET A 240 -24.44 -7.91 -27.76
C MET A 240 -25.06 -7.08 -26.63
N ALA A 241 -24.79 -5.78 -26.56
CA ALA A 241 -25.38 -4.91 -25.55
C ALA A 241 -26.92 -4.83 -25.70
N VAL A 242 -27.42 -4.65 -26.92
CA VAL A 242 -28.86 -4.56 -27.22
C VAL A 242 -29.58 -5.87 -26.86
N VAL A 243 -29.03 -7.02 -27.26
CA VAL A 243 -29.61 -8.33 -26.94
C VAL A 243 -29.62 -8.56 -25.44
N ASN A 244 -28.51 -8.31 -24.75
CA ASN A 244 -28.42 -8.51 -23.30
C ASN A 244 -29.37 -7.60 -22.50
N GLU A 245 -29.52 -6.33 -22.89
CA GLU A 245 -30.46 -5.40 -22.26
C GLU A 245 -31.91 -5.88 -22.42
N ASN A 246 -32.28 -6.38 -23.61
CA ASN A 246 -33.64 -6.88 -23.89
C ASN A 246 -33.93 -8.24 -23.24
N MET A 247 -32.92 -9.08 -22.98
CA MET A 247 -33.11 -10.35 -22.28
C MET A 247 -33.41 -10.16 -20.78
N GLY A 248 -33.09 -9.00 -20.19
CA GLY A 248 -33.43 -8.66 -18.80
C GLY A 248 -33.01 -9.73 -17.79
N LYS A 249 -33.84 -9.99 -16.76
CA LYS A 249 -33.58 -10.99 -15.70
C LYS A 249 -33.75 -12.45 -16.15
N THR A 250 -34.24 -12.70 -17.37
CA THR A 250 -34.24 -14.01 -18.02
C THR A 250 -32.83 -14.34 -18.52
N ASP A 251 -31.85 -14.23 -17.62
CA ASP A 251 -30.44 -14.35 -17.92
C ASP A 251 -30.09 -15.80 -18.29
N VAL A 252 -29.29 -15.93 -19.33
CA VAL A 252 -28.81 -17.21 -19.86
C VAL A 252 -27.61 -17.63 -19.03
N ASN A 253 -27.84 -18.04 -17.78
CA ASN A 253 -26.77 -18.56 -16.96
C ASN A 253 -26.42 -19.99 -17.41
N LEU A 254 -25.36 -20.13 -18.21
CA LEU A 254 -24.87 -21.42 -18.71
C LEU A 254 -24.44 -22.35 -17.57
N ALA A 255 -24.08 -21.79 -16.40
CA ALA A 255 -23.69 -22.57 -15.22
C ALA A 255 -24.83 -23.42 -14.64
N SER A 256 -26.10 -23.07 -14.89
CA SER A 256 -27.26 -23.83 -14.40
C SER A 256 -27.30 -25.29 -14.90
N LYS A 257 -26.58 -25.60 -15.98
CA LYS A 257 -26.47 -26.94 -16.57
C LYS A 257 -25.18 -27.68 -16.21
N PHE A 258 -24.20 -26.99 -15.62
CA PHE A 258 -23.03 -27.63 -15.04
C PHE A 258 -23.42 -28.19 -13.67
N LEU A 259 -23.83 -29.46 -13.64
CA LEU A 259 -24.06 -30.20 -12.41
C LEU A 259 -22.75 -30.19 -11.60
N GLY A 260 -22.83 -29.85 -10.31
CA GLY A 260 -21.68 -29.63 -9.44
C GLY A 260 -20.85 -30.90 -9.20
N VAL A 261 -19.88 -31.17 -10.08
CA VAL A 261 -18.92 -32.28 -9.94
C VAL A 261 -17.62 -31.82 -9.24
N SER A 262 -17.38 -30.52 -9.07
CA SER A 262 -16.19 -29.97 -8.39
C SER A 262 -16.43 -28.62 -7.68
N GLU A 263 -15.61 -28.31 -6.67
CA GLU A 263 -15.58 -26.99 -5.99
C GLU A 263 -15.31 -25.83 -6.97
N ILE A 264 -14.51 -26.08 -8.01
CA ILE A 264 -14.24 -25.13 -9.10
C ILE A 264 -15.51 -24.84 -9.90
N SER A 265 -16.32 -25.87 -10.18
CA SER A 265 -17.60 -25.68 -10.88
C SER A 265 -18.61 -24.92 -10.02
N ALA A 266 -18.60 -25.13 -8.70
CA ALA A 266 -19.45 -24.40 -7.77
C ALA A 266 -19.03 -22.93 -7.66
N SER A 267 -17.73 -22.64 -7.52
CA SER A 267 -17.21 -21.27 -7.47
C SER A 267 -17.45 -20.51 -8.78
N LEU A 268 -17.28 -21.17 -9.93
CA LEU A 268 -17.55 -20.57 -11.24
C LEU A 268 -19.05 -20.24 -11.42
N ARG A 269 -19.93 -21.13 -10.96
CA ARG A 269 -21.39 -20.89 -10.96
C ARG A 269 -21.76 -19.71 -10.07
N ASP A 270 -21.20 -19.65 -8.87
CA ASP A 270 -21.56 -18.67 -7.85
C ASP A 270 -20.91 -17.29 -8.11
N SER A 271 -19.84 -17.22 -8.91
CA SER A 271 -19.15 -15.97 -9.31
C SER A 271 -19.94 -15.07 -10.28
N GLY A 272 -20.95 -15.61 -10.97
CA GLY A 272 -21.63 -14.90 -12.06
C GLY A 272 -20.82 -14.78 -13.37
N ALA A 273 -19.65 -15.43 -13.49
CA ALA A 273 -18.80 -15.37 -14.67
C ALA A 273 -19.44 -15.96 -15.94
N LEU A 274 -20.39 -16.90 -15.77
CA LEU A 274 -21.13 -17.56 -16.86
C LEU A 274 -22.49 -16.93 -17.17
N GLN A 275 -22.78 -15.76 -16.60
CA GLN A 275 -23.91 -14.91 -17.01
C GLN A 275 -23.64 -14.30 -18.38
N LEU A 276 -24.69 -14.04 -19.17
CA LEU A 276 -24.51 -13.61 -20.55
C LEU A 276 -23.82 -12.24 -20.66
N TRP A 277 -24.12 -11.33 -19.72
CA TRP A 277 -23.45 -10.03 -19.57
C TRP A 277 -21.97 -10.14 -19.15
N SER A 278 -21.57 -11.20 -18.44
CA SER A 278 -20.18 -11.44 -18.04
C SER A 278 -19.40 -12.13 -19.16
N LEU A 279 -20.00 -13.12 -19.80
CA LEU A 279 -19.47 -13.78 -20.99
C LEU A 279 -19.25 -12.80 -22.14
N GLY A 280 -20.21 -11.89 -22.34
CA GLY A 280 -20.09 -10.77 -23.27
C GLY A 280 -19.02 -9.73 -22.88
N LEU A 281 -18.24 -9.94 -21.82
CA LEU A 281 -17.06 -9.12 -21.53
C LEU A 281 -15.78 -9.92 -21.69
N TRP A 282 -15.64 -11.02 -20.95
CA TRP A 282 -14.35 -11.73 -20.91
C TRP A 282 -14.06 -12.49 -22.19
N LEU A 283 -15.06 -13.06 -22.87
CA LEU A 283 -14.83 -13.75 -24.14
C LEU A 283 -14.41 -12.76 -25.25
N PRO A 284 -15.09 -11.60 -25.43
CA PRO A 284 -14.58 -10.54 -26.30
C PRO A 284 -13.16 -10.12 -25.95
N MET A 285 -12.85 -9.88 -24.68
CA MET A 285 -11.49 -9.47 -24.29
C MET A 285 -10.45 -10.54 -24.60
N ILE A 286 -10.70 -11.82 -24.32
CA ILE A 286 -9.77 -12.90 -24.70
C ILE A 286 -9.58 -12.95 -26.20
N SER A 287 -10.66 -12.80 -26.98
CA SER A 287 -10.60 -12.85 -28.44
C SER A 287 -9.80 -11.68 -29.00
N ILE A 288 -10.04 -10.46 -28.50
CA ILE A 288 -9.29 -9.26 -28.89
C ILE A 288 -7.79 -9.43 -28.56
N LEU A 289 -7.47 -9.87 -27.34
CA LEU A 289 -6.10 -10.08 -26.90
C LEU A 289 -5.37 -11.16 -27.70
N PHE A 290 -6.07 -12.24 -28.05
CA PHE A 290 -5.52 -13.32 -28.86
C PHE A 290 -5.24 -12.84 -30.29
N MET A 291 -6.23 -12.22 -30.93
CA MET A 291 -6.11 -11.74 -32.30
C MET A 291 -5.08 -10.61 -32.47
N ALA A 292 -4.90 -9.77 -31.45
CA ALA A 292 -3.86 -8.75 -31.44
C ALA A 292 -2.43 -9.33 -31.51
N GLN A 293 -2.22 -10.61 -31.12
CA GLN A 293 -0.92 -11.27 -31.25
C GLN A 293 -0.58 -11.63 -32.70
N PHE A 294 -1.60 -11.80 -33.54
CA PHE A 294 -1.47 -12.26 -34.93
C PHE A 294 -1.68 -11.12 -35.95
N GLY A 295 -1.51 -9.86 -35.53
CA GLY A 295 -1.55 -8.71 -36.45
C GLY A 295 -2.95 -8.29 -36.90
N ALA A 296 -4.03 -8.84 -36.31
CA ALA A 296 -5.40 -8.52 -36.72
C ALA A 296 -5.88 -7.12 -36.32
N PHE A 297 -5.08 -6.36 -35.55
CA PHE A 297 -5.40 -5.01 -35.12
C PHE A 297 -4.22 -4.07 -35.35
N THR A 298 -4.53 -2.83 -35.72
CA THR A 298 -3.65 -1.66 -35.58
C THR A 298 -3.82 -1.03 -34.19
N SER A 299 -2.92 -0.12 -33.82
CA SER A 299 -3.01 0.63 -32.55
C SER A 299 -4.37 1.32 -32.31
N PRO A 300 -4.92 2.11 -33.26
CA PRO A 300 -6.22 2.79 -33.07
C PRO A 300 -7.40 1.81 -33.06
N THR A 301 -7.36 0.75 -33.87
CA THR A 301 -8.46 -0.22 -33.95
C THR A 301 -8.59 -1.06 -32.68
N LEU A 302 -7.46 -1.49 -32.09
CA LEU A 302 -7.46 -2.21 -30.81
C LEU A 302 -8.08 -1.38 -29.68
N LEU A 303 -7.68 -0.10 -29.57
CA LEU A 303 -8.20 0.83 -28.58
C LEU A 303 -9.69 1.11 -28.79
N LEU A 304 -10.12 1.29 -30.04
CA LEU A 304 -11.52 1.56 -30.39
C LEU A 304 -12.43 0.39 -30.00
N VAL A 305 -12.09 -0.83 -30.41
CA VAL A 305 -12.92 -2.02 -30.13
C VAL A 305 -12.93 -2.32 -28.62
N SER A 306 -11.78 -2.29 -27.96
CA SER A 306 -11.68 -2.53 -26.51
C SER A 306 -12.44 -1.45 -25.72
N GLY A 307 -12.23 -0.18 -26.07
CA GLY A 307 -12.89 0.97 -25.44
C GLY A 307 -14.41 0.94 -25.63
N LEU A 308 -14.90 0.52 -26.81
CA LEU A 308 -16.33 0.34 -27.06
C LEU A 308 -16.93 -0.77 -26.19
N VAL A 309 -16.29 -1.94 -26.12
CA VAL A 309 -16.76 -3.04 -25.28
C VAL A 309 -16.82 -2.60 -23.81
N TRP A 310 -15.76 -1.97 -23.30
CA TRP A 310 -15.75 -1.46 -21.92
C TRP A 310 -16.83 -0.38 -21.71
N GLY A 311 -16.94 0.57 -22.63
CA GLY A 311 -17.91 1.67 -22.58
C GLY A 311 -19.36 1.17 -22.60
N LEU A 312 -19.70 0.17 -23.41
CA LEU A 312 -21.03 -0.43 -23.44
C LEU A 312 -21.39 -1.09 -22.10
N HIS A 313 -20.43 -1.76 -21.47
CA HIS A 313 -20.63 -2.40 -20.17
C HIS A 313 -20.81 -1.37 -19.05
N VAL A 314 -20.02 -0.30 -19.07
CA VAL A 314 -20.15 0.83 -18.13
C VAL A 314 -21.47 1.57 -18.34
N LEU A 315 -21.87 1.82 -19.58
CA LEU A 315 -23.14 2.48 -19.89
C LEU A 315 -24.33 1.62 -19.44
N ALA A 316 -24.30 0.31 -19.69
CA ALA A 316 -25.31 -0.62 -19.22
C ALA A 316 -25.38 -0.67 -17.68
N TYR A 317 -24.23 -0.61 -17.01
CA TYR A 317 -24.15 -0.48 -15.55
C TYR A 317 -24.77 0.84 -15.07
N ALA A 318 -24.39 1.97 -15.68
CA ALA A 318 -24.90 3.29 -15.34
C ALA A 318 -26.43 3.40 -15.51
N ARG A 319 -26.99 2.73 -16.53
CA ARG A 319 -28.45 2.61 -16.74
C ARG A 319 -29.12 1.63 -15.78
N GLY A 320 -28.41 0.61 -15.30
CA GLY A 320 -28.93 -0.38 -14.33
C GLY A 320 -29.56 -1.59 -14.96
N VAL A 321 -29.20 -1.81 -16.22
CA VAL A 321 -29.67 -2.94 -17.03
C VAL A 321 -28.66 -4.09 -17.04
N ARG A 322 -27.40 -3.81 -16.66
CA ARG A 322 -26.37 -4.84 -16.52
C ARG A 322 -26.65 -5.74 -15.32
N ILE A 323 -26.61 -7.05 -15.57
CA ILE A 323 -26.69 -8.10 -14.55
C ILE A 323 -25.29 -8.69 -14.36
N GLY A 324 -24.87 -8.82 -13.10
CA GLY A 324 -23.57 -9.40 -12.73
C GLY A 324 -22.76 -8.51 -11.80
N ASN A 325 -21.68 -9.07 -11.25
CA ASN A 325 -20.86 -8.41 -10.24
C ASN A 325 -19.97 -7.31 -10.87
N THR A 326 -20.09 -6.08 -10.37
CA THR A 326 -19.28 -4.91 -10.79
C THR A 326 -17.77 -5.15 -10.57
N SER A 327 -17.39 -5.81 -9.49
CA SER A 327 -15.98 -6.14 -9.20
C SER A 327 -15.39 -7.09 -10.24
N LEU A 328 -16.17 -8.07 -10.72
CA LEU A 328 -15.76 -8.98 -11.79
C LEU A 328 -15.61 -8.25 -13.13
N MET A 329 -16.54 -7.32 -13.43
CA MET A 329 -16.44 -6.47 -14.62
C MET A 329 -15.13 -5.67 -14.64
N ILE A 330 -14.81 -4.99 -13.53
CA ILE A 330 -13.59 -4.19 -13.42
C ILE A 330 -12.35 -5.06 -13.42
N GLY A 331 -12.39 -6.22 -12.75
CA GLY A 331 -11.29 -7.18 -12.79
C GLY A 331 -10.94 -7.63 -14.21
N ILE A 332 -11.94 -7.92 -15.04
CA ILE A 332 -11.72 -8.28 -16.46
C ILE A 332 -11.15 -7.08 -17.25
N ILE A 333 -11.72 -5.89 -17.07
CA ILE A 333 -11.24 -4.67 -17.74
C ILE A 333 -9.78 -4.42 -17.36
N LEU A 334 -9.43 -4.41 -16.07
CA LEU A 334 -8.06 -4.22 -15.60
C LEU A 334 -7.10 -5.30 -16.07
N PHE A 335 -7.51 -6.57 -16.05
CA PHE A 335 -6.67 -7.66 -16.54
C PHE A 335 -6.38 -7.49 -18.04
N SER A 336 -7.41 -7.20 -18.83
CA SER A 336 -7.23 -6.97 -20.27
C SER A 336 -6.42 -5.71 -20.56
N SER A 337 -6.61 -4.64 -19.79
CA SER A 337 -5.87 -3.39 -19.88
C SER A 337 -4.37 -3.64 -19.62
N LEU A 338 -4.05 -4.44 -18.60
CA LEU A 338 -2.69 -4.85 -18.28
C LEU A 338 -2.04 -5.65 -19.39
N VAL A 339 -2.75 -6.62 -19.99
CA VAL A 339 -2.19 -7.42 -21.07
C VAL A 339 -1.92 -6.54 -22.31
N ILE A 340 -2.84 -5.64 -22.66
CA ILE A 340 -2.63 -4.69 -23.77
C ILE A 340 -1.42 -3.81 -23.48
N GLN A 341 -1.36 -3.22 -22.28
CA GLN A 341 -0.23 -2.39 -21.87
C GLN A 341 1.07 -3.21 -21.93
N TRP A 342 1.13 -4.39 -21.34
CA TRP A 342 2.33 -5.24 -21.29
C TRP A 342 2.83 -5.68 -22.65
N ARG A 343 1.94 -6.18 -23.52
CA ARG A 343 2.32 -6.77 -24.80
C ARG A 343 2.62 -5.73 -25.87
N HIS A 344 1.81 -4.66 -25.92
CA HIS A 344 1.75 -3.72 -27.05
C HIS A 344 2.22 -2.31 -26.72
N GLY A 345 2.61 -2.02 -25.47
CA GLY A 345 3.18 -0.72 -25.12
C GLY A 345 2.17 0.43 -25.02
N MET A 346 0.86 0.17 -25.08
CA MET A 346 -0.21 1.18 -25.13
C MET A 346 -0.63 1.74 -23.75
N GLY A 347 0.32 1.88 -22.82
CA GLY A 347 0.01 2.12 -21.40
C GLY A 347 -0.72 3.42 -21.12
N GLU A 348 -0.36 4.46 -21.86
CA GLU A 348 -0.91 5.81 -21.78
C GLU A 348 -2.42 5.81 -22.06
N TYR A 349 -2.79 5.35 -23.26
CA TYR A 349 -4.18 5.36 -23.73
C TYR A 349 -5.07 4.42 -22.91
N VAL A 350 -4.54 3.26 -22.55
CA VAL A 350 -5.26 2.28 -21.75
C VAL A 350 -5.51 2.80 -20.33
N SER A 351 -4.54 3.50 -19.72
CA SER A 351 -4.72 4.15 -18.42
C SER A 351 -5.83 5.21 -18.46
N ILE A 352 -5.92 5.99 -19.55
CA ILE A 352 -7.01 6.95 -19.76
C ILE A 352 -8.36 6.25 -19.83
N LEU A 353 -8.48 5.18 -20.63
CA LEU A 353 -9.73 4.42 -20.75
C LEU A 353 -10.17 3.82 -19.41
N VAL A 354 -9.25 3.21 -18.65
CA VAL A 354 -9.53 2.68 -17.32
C VAL A 354 -9.97 3.80 -16.37
N CYS A 355 -9.30 4.96 -16.41
CA CYS A 355 -9.69 6.11 -15.59
C CYS A 355 -11.12 6.58 -15.91
N ILE A 356 -11.49 6.70 -17.18
CA ILE A 356 -12.84 7.07 -17.62
C ILE A 356 -13.86 6.05 -17.14
N VAL A 357 -13.57 4.74 -17.26
CA VAL A 357 -14.43 3.65 -16.76
C VAL A 357 -14.70 3.82 -15.27
N LEU A 358 -13.64 3.95 -14.47
CA LEU A 358 -13.74 4.05 -13.01
C LEU A 358 -14.45 5.34 -12.56
N ALA A 359 -14.10 6.49 -13.16
CA ALA A 359 -14.75 7.77 -12.87
C ALA A 359 -16.25 7.73 -13.23
N SER A 360 -16.60 7.15 -14.37
CA SER A 360 -18.01 7.01 -14.80
C SER A 360 -18.81 6.18 -13.81
N ILE A 361 -18.28 5.05 -13.34
CA ILE A 361 -18.96 4.22 -12.34
C ILE A 361 -19.13 4.99 -11.02
N LEU A 362 -18.08 5.67 -10.54
CA LEU A 362 -18.14 6.46 -9.30
C LEU A 362 -19.16 7.60 -9.31
N LEU A 363 -19.41 8.19 -10.49
CA LEU A 363 -20.40 9.26 -10.66
C LEU A 363 -21.85 8.75 -10.61
N THR A 364 -22.10 7.45 -10.83
CA THR A 364 -23.47 6.89 -10.83
C THR A 364 -24.10 6.73 -9.45
N LYS A 365 -23.32 6.84 -8.35
CA LYS A 365 -23.77 6.70 -6.95
C LYS A 365 -24.53 5.40 -6.62
N ARG A 366 -24.24 4.30 -7.32
CA ARG A 366 -24.92 2.99 -7.13
C ARG A 366 -24.11 1.97 -6.33
N GLU A 367 -22.81 2.20 -6.19
CA GLU A 367 -21.94 1.35 -5.38
C GLU A 367 -21.74 1.93 -3.98
N ASP A 368 -21.44 1.03 -3.04
CA ASP A 368 -21.12 1.35 -1.66
C ASP A 368 -19.79 2.12 -1.55
N GLU A 369 -19.57 2.74 -0.38
CA GLU A 369 -18.35 3.49 -0.06
C GLU A 369 -17.06 2.69 -0.30
N GLY A 370 -17.11 1.35 -0.16
CA GLY A 370 -15.98 0.45 -0.43
C GLY A 370 -15.48 0.49 -1.88
N PHE A 371 -16.32 0.90 -2.83
CA PHE A 371 -15.94 0.97 -4.24
C PHE A 371 -14.96 2.11 -4.55
N LEU A 372 -14.92 3.16 -3.71
CA LEU A 372 -13.88 4.19 -3.79
C LEU A 372 -12.48 3.60 -3.57
N THR A 373 -12.35 2.69 -2.59
CA THR A 373 -11.11 1.94 -2.36
C THR A 373 -10.75 1.11 -3.59
N THR A 374 -11.68 0.32 -4.11
CA THR A 374 -11.43 -0.53 -5.27
C THR A 374 -11.01 0.30 -6.49
N SER A 375 -11.65 1.44 -6.73
CA SER A 375 -11.36 2.30 -7.88
C SER A 375 -9.97 2.93 -7.81
N MET A 376 -9.59 3.48 -6.65
CA MET A 376 -8.27 4.09 -6.50
C MET A 376 -7.15 3.04 -6.57
N GLY A 377 -7.36 1.86 -5.97
CA GLY A 377 -6.42 0.74 -6.03
C GLY A 377 -6.29 0.18 -7.45
N ALA A 378 -7.42 0.02 -8.15
CA ALA A 378 -7.50 -0.40 -9.54
C ALA A 378 -6.72 0.52 -10.47
N MET A 379 -6.83 1.84 -10.31
CA MET A 379 -6.11 2.82 -11.13
C MET A 379 -4.60 2.80 -10.89
N GLY A 380 -4.16 2.50 -9.66
CA GLY A 380 -2.74 2.40 -9.34
C GLY A 380 -2.02 1.32 -10.15
N ILE A 381 -2.72 0.25 -10.52
CA ILE A 381 -2.16 -0.89 -11.26
C ILE A 381 -1.63 -0.49 -12.65
N PRO A 382 -2.43 0.04 -13.60
CA PRO A 382 -1.91 0.44 -14.91
C PRO A 382 -0.86 1.56 -14.82
N LEU A 383 -0.96 2.47 -13.84
CA LEU A 383 0.06 3.50 -13.63
C LEU A 383 1.41 2.92 -13.17
N LEU A 384 1.39 1.90 -12.31
CA LEU A 384 2.61 1.21 -11.86
C LEU A 384 3.36 0.58 -13.05
N PHE A 385 2.65 0.09 -14.06
CA PHE A 385 3.25 -0.46 -15.27
C PHE A 385 3.87 0.60 -16.22
N LEU A 386 3.73 1.89 -15.92
CA LEU A 386 4.45 2.97 -16.62
C LEU A 386 5.84 3.25 -16.03
N ILE A 387 6.18 2.63 -14.90
CA ILE A 387 7.48 2.79 -14.23
C ILE A 387 8.62 2.02 -14.93
N PRO A 388 8.48 0.72 -15.26
CA PRO A 388 9.60 -0.05 -15.80
C PRO A 388 9.91 0.35 -17.24
N ASN A 389 11.19 0.57 -17.55
CA ASN A 389 11.64 0.66 -18.93
C ASN A 389 11.67 -0.76 -19.53
N ARG A 390 10.78 -1.04 -20.48
CA ARG A 390 10.52 -2.41 -20.97
C ARG A 390 10.61 -2.50 -22.48
N ASN A 391 11.08 -3.65 -22.97
CA ASN A 391 11.08 -3.95 -24.39
C ASN A 391 9.68 -4.40 -24.81
N ILE A 392 9.02 -3.61 -25.64
CA ILE A 392 7.71 -3.94 -26.21
C ILE A 392 7.89 -5.13 -27.15
N SER A 393 7.13 -6.19 -26.89
CA SER A 393 7.30 -7.45 -27.62
C SER A 393 6.69 -7.47 -29.02
N ILE A 394 5.57 -6.75 -29.23
CA ILE A 394 4.92 -6.57 -30.53
C ILE A 394 4.46 -5.13 -30.61
N VAL A 395 5.07 -4.35 -31.49
CA VAL A 395 4.61 -2.99 -31.81
C VAL A 395 3.52 -3.10 -32.87
N LEU A 396 2.33 -2.56 -32.58
CA LEU A 396 1.21 -2.56 -33.51
C LEU A 396 1.40 -1.46 -34.57
N GLU A 397 0.84 -1.69 -35.75
CA GLU A 397 0.85 -0.72 -36.85
C GLU A 397 0.06 0.56 -36.49
N ASP A 398 0.32 1.64 -37.24
CA ASP A 398 -0.29 2.97 -37.09
C ASP A 398 -0.19 3.60 -35.70
N PHE A 399 0.80 3.23 -34.89
CA PHE A 399 1.05 3.88 -33.60
C PHE A 399 1.28 5.40 -33.74
N SER A 400 1.91 5.82 -34.83
CA SER A 400 2.19 7.22 -35.16
C SER A 400 0.93 8.07 -35.41
N PHE A 401 -0.23 7.45 -35.67
CA PHE A 401 -1.50 8.17 -35.80
C PHE A 401 -2.02 8.68 -34.45
N LEU A 402 -1.55 8.10 -33.34
CA LEU A 402 -1.99 8.49 -32.01
C LEU A 402 -1.15 9.65 -31.47
N PRO A 403 -1.77 10.59 -30.72
CA PRO A 403 -1.06 11.74 -30.17
C PRO A 403 -0.05 11.27 -29.11
N VAL A 404 1.18 11.75 -29.16
CA VAL A 404 2.16 11.46 -28.10
C VAL A 404 1.68 12.08 -26.79
N ILE A 405 1.49 11.24 -25.76
CA ILE A 405 1.08 11.68 -24.43
C ILE A 405 2.16 11.29 -23.44
N GLU A 406 2.53 12.23 -22.57
CA GLU A 406 3.51 11.98 -21.51
C GLU A 406 2.91 11.07 -20.42
N PRO A 407 3.58 9.95 -20.05
CA PRO A 407 3.09 9.03 -19.03
C PRO A 407 2.86 9.70 -17.66
N SER A 408 3.72 10.66 -17.32
CA SER A 408 3.66 11.46 -16.09
C SER A 408 2.39 12.30 -16.02
N MET A 409 1.99 12.94 -17.12
CA MET A 409 0.77 13.76 -17.19
C MET A 409 -0.50 12.91 -17.09
N ILE A 410 -0.50 11.70 -17.65
CA ILE A 410 -1.63 10.77 -17.49
C ILE A 410 -1.76 10.31 -16.05
N ALA A 411 -0.66 9.99 -15.38
CA ALA A 411 -0.67 9.63 -13.97
C ALA A 411 -1.27 10.77 -13.11
N ILE A 412 -0.87 12.02 -13.37
CA ILE A 412 -1.41 13.20 -12.69
C ILE A 412 -2.90 13.40 -12.99
N ALA A 413 -3.29 13.40 -14.27
CA ALA A 413 -4.67 13.64 -14.67
C ALA A 413 -5.63 12.58 -14.11
N SER A 414 -5.24 11.30 -14.20
CA SER A 414 -6.07 10.19 -13.71
C SER A 414 -6.18 10.15 -12.18
N THR A 415 -5.08 10.39 -11.48
CA THR A 415 -5.06 10.51 -10.02
C THR A 415 -5.88 11.73 -9.58
N GLY A 416 -5.68 12.88 -10.20
CA GLY A 416 -6.40 14.12 -9.92
C GLY A 416 -7.91 13.98 -10.13
N LEU A 417 -8.35 13.32 -11.20
CA LEU A 417 -9.78 13.08 -11.47
C LEU A 417 -10.42 12.22 -10.38
N LEU A 418 -9.78 11.12 -9.97
CA LEU A 418 -10.30 10.26 -8.91
C LEU A 418 -10.32 10.97 -7.55
N LEU A 419 -9.27 11.73 -7.23
CA LEU A 419 -9.23 12.55 -6.01
C LEU A 419 -10.30 13.64 -6.01
N ALA A 420 -10.57 14.29 -7.15
CA ALA A 420 -11.62 15.29 -7.27
C ALA A 420 -13.02 14.73 -6.97
N ILE A 421 -13.26 13.45 -7.28
CA ILE A 421 -14.52 12.75 -6.95
C ILE A 421 -14.53 12.30 -5.47
N TYR A 422 -13.38 11.86 -4.96
CA TYR A 422 -13.24 11.27 -3.61
C TYR A 422 -13.19 12.32 -2.49
N LEU A 423 -12.31 13.31 -2.59
CA LEU A 423 -12.03 14.27 -1.50
C LEU A 423 -13.27 15.02 -0.99
N PRO A 424 -14.23 15.47 -1.84
CA PRO A 424 -15.44 16.13 -1.34
C PRO A 424 -16.31 15.21 -0.46
N LYS A 425 -16.28 13.90 -0.68
CA LYS A 425 -17.08 12.90 0.05
C LYS A 425 -16.38 12.36 1.29
N ALA A 426 -15.08 12.64 1.48
CA ALA A 426 -14.27 12.02 2.53
C ALA A 426 -14.83 12.22 3.95
N GLY A 427 -15.51 13.33 4.23
CA GLY A 427 -16.11 13.59 5.54
C GLY A 427 -17.40 12.82 5.86
N GLU A 428 -18.03 12.21 4.85
CA GLU A 428 -19.30 11.48 4.99
C GLU A 428 -19.08 9.99 5.26
N ILE A 429 -17.94 9.44 4.83
CA ILE A 429 -17.60 8.01 4.82
C ILE A 429 -17.40 7.46 6.24
N GLU A 430 -17.97 6.29 6.53
CA GLU A 430 -17.90 5.68 7.86
C GLU A 430 -16.53 5.02 8.13
N ASP A 431 -16.04 4.20 7.20
CA ASP A 431 -14.71 3.59 7.26
C ASP A 431 -13.74 4.24 6.24
N LEU A 432 -13.30 5.46 6.55
CA LEU A 432 -12.41 6.20 5.66
C LEU A 432 -10.99 5.59 5.55
N LEU A 433 -10.61 4.66 6.42
CA LEU A 433 -9.24 4.15 6.44
C LEU A 433 -8.87 3.47 5.11
N LYS A 434 -9.75 2.61 4.58
CA LYS A 434 -9.44 1.87 3.34
C LYS A 434 -9.37 2.79 2.11
N PRO A 435 -10.36 3.70 1.86
CA PRO A 435 -10.23 4.67 0.78
C PRO A 435 -9.01 5.60 0.94
N ALA A 436 -8.71 6.05 2.16
CA ALA A 436 -7.54 6.90 2.40
C ALA A 436 -6.24 6.18 2.05
N LEU A 437 -6.03 4.96 2.55
CA LEU A 437 -4.84 4.15 2.23
C LEU A 437 -4.72 3.89 0.73
N SER A 438 -5.83 3.56 0.07
CA SER A 438 -5.82 3.36 -1.38
C SER A 438 -5.52 4.63 -2.18
N SER A 439 -5.99 5.78 -1.71
CA SER A 439 -5.67 7.08 -2.33
C SER A 439 -4.20 7.44 -2.13
N LEU A 440 -3.65 7.17 -0.94
CA LEU A 440 -2.23 7.37 -0.64
C LEU A 440 -1.36 6.51 -1.54
N TRP A 441 -1.71 5.24 -1.71
CA TRP A 441 -1.03 4.33 -2.63
C TRP A 441 -1.05 4.84 -4.08
N LEU A 442 -2.21 5.28 -4.57
CA LEU A 442 -2.35 5.85 -5.91
C LEU A 442 -1.47 7.10 -6.10
N MET A 443 -1.49 8.03 -5.13
CA MET A 443 -0.68 9.24 -5.21
C MET A 443 0.83 8.94 -5.11
N SER A 444 1.25 7.97 -4.30
CA SER A 444 2.65 7.52 -4.25
C SER A 444 3.12 6.93 -5.58
N ILE A 445 2.27 6.12 -6.25
CA ILE A 445 2.58 5.63 -7.60
C ILE A 445 2.68 6.80 -8.58
N CYS A 446 1.78 7.78 -8.52
CA CYS A 446 1.84 8.97 -9.37
C CYS A 446 3.15 9.74 -9.21
N VAL A 447 3.61 9.95 -7.97
CA VAL A 447 4.92 10.58 -7.69
C VAL A 447 6.06 9.72 -8.24
N GLY A 448 6.00 8.40 -8.05
CA GLY A 448 7.00 7.47 -8.58
C GLY A 448 7.11 7.49 -10.10
N VAL A 449 5.98 7.53 -10.82
CA VAL A 449 5.94 7.68 -12.29
C VAL A 449 6.60 9.01 -12.70
N ALA A 450 6.23 10.12 -12.06
CA ALA A 450 6.80 11.42 -12.40
C ALA A 450 8.30 11.50 -12.13
N TYR A 451 8.78 10.91 -11.02
CA TYR A 451 10.20 10.87 -10.68
C TYR A 451 11.02 10.11 -11.72
N ILE A 452 10.54 8.94 -12.16
CA ILE A 452 11.28 8.06 -13.08
C ILE A 452 11.30 8.61 -14.51
N GLN A 453 10.24 9.29 -14.93
CA GLN A 453 10.20 9.96 -16.24
C GLN A 453 11.11 11.20 -16.30
N GLY A 454 11.60 11.70 -15.16
CA GLY A 454 12.56 12.80 -15.10
C GLY A 454 11.98 14.18 -15.41
N ASP A 455 10.65 14.31 -15.52
CA ASP A 455 10.00 15.61 -15.71
C ASP A 455 9.82 16.35 -14.38
N SER A 456 10.61 17.42 -14.21
CA SER A 456 10.58 18.29 -13.04
C SER A 456 9.20 18.92 -12.79
N LEU A 457 8.46 19.26 -13.84
CA LEU A 457 7.14 19.88 -13.72
C LEU A 457 6.14 18.86 -13.21
N ALA A 458 6.04 17.68 -13.82
CA ALA A 458 5.20 16.59 -13.32
C ALA A 458 5.55 16.17 -11.89
N LEU A 459 6.85 16.11 -11.55
CA LEU A 459 7.26 15.77 -10.19
C LEU A 459 6.76 16.81 -9.19
N SER A 460 6.90 18.09 -9.49
CA SER A 460 6.40 19.17 -8.61
C SER A 460 4.87 19.15 -8.47
N LEU A 461 4.14 18.91 -9.57
CA LEU A 461 2.68 18.82 -9.56
C LEU A 461 2.17 17.61 -8.79
N SER A 462 2.80 16.44 -8.95
CA SER A 462 2.42 15.21 -8.25
C SER A 462 2.67 15.32 -6.74
N ILE A 463 3.81 15.89 -6.33
CA ILE A 463 4.10 16.17 -4.91
C ILE A 463 3.12 17.22 -4.35
N GLY A 464 2.84 18.29 -5.10
CA GLY A 464 1.86 19.30 -4.72
C GLY A 464 0.46 18.71 -4.53
N MET A 465 0.02 17.87 -5.46
CA MET A 465 -1.26 17.13 -5.38
C MET A 465 -1.30 16.21 -4.16
N PHE A 466 -0.23 15.45 -3.91
CA PHE A 466 -0.10 14.59 -2.72
C PHE A 466 -0.25 15.42 -1.43
N MET A 467 0.47 16.53 -1.31
CA MET A 467 0.41 17.39 -0.11
C MET A 467 -0.97 18.03 0.09
N MET A 468 -1.60 18.55 -0.98
CA MET A 468 -2.94 19.15 -0.88
C MET A 468 -4.01 18.11 -0.51
N ALA A 469 -3.98 16.94 -1.16
CA ALA A 469 -4.96 15.88 -0.91
C ALA A 469 -4.82 15.29 0.50
N THR A 470 -3.59 15.09 0.98
CA THR A 470 -3.34 14.60 2.36
C THR A 470 -3.78 15.60 3.42
N VAL A 471 -3.48 16.89 3.24
CA VAL A 471 -3.99 17.94 4.14
C VAL A 471 -5.51 17.97 4.14
N TRP A 472 -6.15 17.82 2.97
CA TRP A 472 -7.62 17.74 2.90
C TRP A 472 -8.18 16.52 3.63
N LEU A 473 -7.57 15.34 3.45
CA LEU A 473 -7.96 14.11 4.15
C LEU A 473 -7.77 14.23 5.66
N VAL A 474 -6.66 14.82 6.10
CA VAL A 474 -6.43 15.08 7.52
C VAL A 474 -7.40 16.11 8.03
N ALA A 475 -7.80 17.12 7.27
CA ALA A 475 -8.75 18.14 7.72
C ALA A 475 -10.18 17.59 7.85
N ARG A 476 -10.70 16.94 6.80
CA ARG A 476 -12.12 16.54 6.72
C ARG A 476 -12.38 15.07 6.99
N GLY A 477 -11.38 14.21 6.79
CA GLY A 477 -11.59 12.77 6.78
C GLY A 477 -11.90 12.15 8.13
N GLU A 478 -11.44 12.75 9.23
CA GLU A 478 -11.65 12.17 10.56
C GLU A 478 -12.85 12.75 11.32
N VAL A 479 -13.56 13.72 10.74
CA VAL A 479 -14.63 14.49 11.41
C VAL A 479 -15.67 13.56 12.05
N ARG A 480 -16.07 12.48 11.37
CA ARG A 480 -17.09 11.56 11.91
C ARG A 480 -16.58 10.73 13.10
N ARG A 481 -15.32 10.25 13.05
CA ARG A 481 -14.68 9.54 14.18
C ARG A 481 -14.47 10.47 15.38
N GLU A 482 -14.22 11.74 15.12
CA GLU A 482 -14.17 12.75 16.15
C GLU A 482 -15.54 13.01 16.76
N LEU A 483 -16.60 13.15 15.97
CA LEU A 483 -17.96 13.28 16.48
C LEU A 483 -18.34 12.08 17.38
N GLN A 484 -17.99 10.86 16.99
CA GLN A 484 -18.16 9.68 17.86
C GLN A 484 -17.39 9.83 19.18
N SER A 485 -16.16 10.33 19.13
CA SER A 485 -15.35 10.59 20.32
C SER A 485 -15.96 11.69 21.21
N VAL A 486 -16.52 12.75 20.61
CA VAL A 486 -17.28 13.81 21.31
C VAL A 486 -18.53 13.24 21.96
N THR A 487 -19.30 12.38 21.26
CA THR A 487 -20.49 11.76 21.87
C THR A 487 -20.12 10.89 23.07
N LYS A 488 -19.01 10.15 23.00
CA LYS A 488 -18.48 9.38 24.13
C LYS A 488 -18.04 10.30 25.28
N MET A 489 -17.36 11.40 24.99
CA MET A 489 -16.97 12.40 25.98
C MET A 489 -18.18 13.03 26.69
N ASN A 490 -19.19 13.44 25.93
CA ASN A 490 -20.42 14.01 26.50
C ASN A 490 -21.18 13.00 27.37
N ALA A 491 -21.22 11.73 26.97
CA ALA A 491 -21.79 10.66 27.81
C ALA A 491 -20.99 10.43 29.10
N ARG A 492 -19.68 10.68 29.11
CA ARG A 492 -18.87 10.67 30.34
C ARG A 492 -19.14 11.88 31.22
N ARG A 493 -19.27 13.06 30.61
CA ARG A 493 -19.61 14.30 31.29
C ARG A 493 -20.96 14.20 32.01
N SER A 494 -21.97 13.59 31.38
CA SER A 494 -23.26 13.35 32.03
C SER A 494 -23.17 12.42 33.24
N LEU A 495 -22.37 11.34 33.17
CA LEU A 495 -22.13 10.44 34.32
C LEU A 495 -21.43 11.16 35.47
N ALA A 496 -20.46 12.03 35.17
CA ALA A 496 -19.81 12.84 36.19
C ALA A 496 -20.78 13.82 36.86
N LEU A 497 -21.66 14.47 36.09
CA LEU A 497 -22.68 15.39 36.61
C LEU A 497 -23.72 14.67 37.48
N GLU A 498 -24.18 13.49 37.06
CA GLU A 498 -25.05 12.63 37.86
C GLU A 498 -24.40 12.30 39.20
N LYS A 499 -23.11 11.93 39.20
CA LYS A 499 -22.38 11.64 40.42
C LYS A 499 -22.24 12.84 41.35
N ILE A 500 -21.92 14.01 40.79
CA ILE A 500 -21.86 15.27 41.54
C ILE A 500 -23.23 15.55 42.18
N SER A 501 -24.34 15.30 41.47
CA SER A 501 -25.68 15.50 42.02
C SER A 501 -26.04 14.51 43.14
N GLU A 502 -25.74 13.21 42.98
CA GLU A 502 -25.95 12.19 44.02
C GLU A 502 -25.18 12.53 45.31
N SER A 503 -23.92 12.96 45.17
CA SER A 503 -23.08 13.36 46.31
C SER A 503 -23.60 14.59 47.07
N ARG A 504 -24.47 15.39 46.44
CA ARG A 504 -25.00 16.65 46.96
C ARG A 504 -26.37 16.47 47.62
N GLU A 505 -27.16 15.48 47.19
CA GLU A 505 -28.48 15.17 47.75
C GLU A 505 -28.41 14.20 48.94
N GLU A 506 -27.41 13.32 49.01
CA GLU A 506 -27.22 12.41 50.13
C GLU A 506 -25.97 12.75 50.93
N GLY A 507 -26.12 13.16 52.19
CA GLY A 507 -25.04 13.24 53.18
C GLY A 507 -24.49 11.86 53.60
N GLN A 508 -24.40 10.91 52.66
CA GLN A 508 -23.94 9.55 52.87
C GLN A 508 -22.42 9.44 52.68
N LEU A 509 -21.80 8.63 53.55
CA LEU A 509 -20.38 8.25 53.46
C LEU A 509 -20.09 7.64 52.08
N GLY A 510 -19.09 8.20 51.38
CA GLY A 510 -18.73 7.83 50.02
C GLY A 510 -18.51 6.33 49.84
N THR A 511 -19.36 5.71 49.04
CA THR A 511 -19.18 4.33 48.59
C THR A 511 -18.04 4.28 47.57
N TYR A 512 -17.08 3.36 47.73
CA TYR A 512 -15.94 3.20 46.82
C TYR A 512 -16.40 2.90 45.39
N ASP A 513 -16.21 3.85 44.47
CA ASP A 513 -16.43 3.63 43.05
C ASP A 513 -15.17 3.01 42.42
N ALA A 514 -15.29 1.75 42.01
CA ALA A 514 -14.23 1.02 41.33
C ALA A 514 -13.74 1.76 40.07
N ARG A 515 -14.63 2.49 39.37
CA ARG A 515 -14.28 3.23 38.15
C ARG A 515 -13.52 4.51 38.46
N GLU A 516 -13.90 5.23 39.51
CA GLU A 516 -13.15 6.42 39.96
C GLU A 516 -11.72 6.04 40.35
N ALA A 517 -11.56 4.96 41.12
CA ALA A 517 -10.26 4.43 41.49
C ALA A 517 -9.44 3.94 40.28
N GLU A 518 -10.08 3.28 39.31
CA GLU A 518 -9.44 2.89 38.04
C GLU A 518 -8.91 4.12 37.30
N MET A 519 -9.73 5.17 37.17
CA MET A 519 -9.37 6.41 36.47
C MET A 519 -8.26 7.17 37.19
N GLN A 520 -8.31 7.27 38.53
CA GLN A 520 -7.23 7.86 39.34
C GLN A 520 -5.92 7.07 39.15
N SER A 521 -5.99 5.73 39.16
CA SER A 521 -4.82 4.88 38.94
C SER A 521 -4.24 5.03 37.53
N SER A 522 -5.09 5.19 36.51
CA SER A 522 -4.69 5.42 35.12
C SER A 522 -4.02 6.78 34.96
N ARG A 523 -4.57 7.81 35.60
CA ARG A 523 -4.05 9.17 35.58
C ARG A 523 -2.69 9.26 36.29
N LYS A 524 -2.51 8.57 37.42
CA LYS A 524 -1.22 8.47 38.13
C LYS A 524 -0.11 7.82 37.29
N LYS A 525 -0.44 6.99 36.31
CA LYS A 525 0.52 6.37 35.39
C LYS A 525 0.94 7.29 34.23
N ARG A 526 0.22 8.39 33.99
CA ARG A 526 0.46 9.31 32.88
C ARG A 526 1.39 10.45 33.32
N ARG A 527 2.47 10.68 32.58
CA ARG A 527 3.47 11.72 32.92
C ARG A 527 2.91 13.14 32.79
N GLU A 528 1.95 13.32 31.90
CA GLU A 528 1.40 14.61 31.49
C GLU A 528 0.17 15.06 32.29
N LYS A 529 -0.41 14.19 33.12
CA LYS A 529 -1.60 14.50 33.92
C LYS A 529 -1.27 14.40 35.41
N ALA A 530 -1.48 15.50 36.14
CA ALA A 530 -1.42 15.50 37.60
C ALA A 530 -2.69 14.85 38.21
N GLN A 531 -2.64 14.59 39.51
CA GLN A 531 -3.84 14.26 40.29
C GLN A 531 -4.82 15.43 40.23
N THR A 532 -6.11 15.12 40.10
CA THR A 532 -7.19 16.09 40.07
C THR A 532 -8.32 15.61 40.97
N ASP A 533 -8.90 16.55 41.70
CA ASP A 533 -10.10 16.33 42.52
C ASP A 533 -11.38 16.65 41.74
N ASP A 534 -11.25 17.13 40.49
CA ASP A 534 -12.37 17.38 39.60
C ASP A 534 -12.90 16.07 38.99
N VAL A 535 -14.10 15.68 39.42
CA VAL A 535 -14.81 14.48 38.96
C VAL A 535 -15.07 14.53 37.45
N GLU A 536 -15.36 15.71 36.89
CA GLU A 536 -15.62 15.86 35.45
C GLU A 536 -14.35 15.61 34.63
N GLU A 537 -13.23 16.20 35.06
CA GLU A 537 -11.92 16.02 34.44
C GLU A 537 -11.40 14.58 34.59
N LEU A 538 -11.75 13.91 35.69
CA LEU A 538 -11.37 12.53 35.95
C LEU A 538 -12.08 11.54 35.00
N TYR A 539 -13.40 11.66 34.87
CA TYR A 539 -14.22 10.74 34.05
C TYR A 539 -14.03 10.93 32.54
N THR A 540 -13.50 12.07 32.11
CA THR A 540 -13.19 12.37 30.70
C THR A 540 -11.75 12.03 30.31
N SER A 541 -10.87 11.75 31.29
CA SER A 541 -9.42 11.64 31.06
C SER A 541 -8.94 10.46 30.18
N ASP A 542 -9.77 9.43 29.98
CA ASP A 542 -9.50 8.28 29.09
C ASP A 542 -10.03 8.46 27.67
N VAL A 543 -10.84 9.51 27.42
CA VAL A 543 -11.41 9.78 26.10
C VAL A 543 -10.39 10.59 25.29
N SER A 544 -9.78 9.94 24.29
CA SER A 544 -8.84 10.58 23.36
C SER A 544 -9.14 10.14 21.93
N HIS A 545 -8.99 11.05 20.96
CA HIS A 545 -9.12 10.74 19.54
C HIS A 545 -7.79 10.24 18.96
N ARG A 546 -7.82 9.10 18.25
CA ARG A 546 -6.64 8.56 17.56
C ARG A 546 -6.63 9.05 16.10
N PRO A 547 -5.68 9.91 15.70
CA PRO A 547 -5.65 10.46 14.34
C PRO A 547 -5.02 9.46 13.36
N VAL A 548 -5.77 8.41 13.02
CA VAL A 548 -5.29 7.27 12.22
C VAL A 548 -4.78 7.71 10.84
N ILE A 549 -5.40 8.71 10.20
CA ILE A 549 -5.02 9.17 8.87
C ILE A 549 -3.68 9.89 8.94
N VAL A 550 -3.49 10.77 9.93
CA VAL A 550 -2.22 11.48 10.15
C VAL A 550 -1.08 10.47 10.34
N ILE A 551 -1.31 9.46 11.17
CA ILE A 551 -0.32 8.41 11.45
C ILE A 551 0.00 7.61 10.17
N ALA A 552 -1.01 7.22 9.39
CA ALA A 552 -0.81 6.48 8.15
C ALA A 552 -0.02 7.28 7.11
N VAL A 553 -0.31 8.58 6.96
CA VAL A 553 0.44 9.49 6.07
C VAL A 553 1.89 9.63 6.54
N MET A 554 2.10 9.83 7.85
CA MET A 554 3.45 9.95 8.41
C MET A 554 4.28 8.68 8.20
N ILE A 555 3.72 7.49 8.44
CA ILE A 555 4.41 6.22 8.20
C ILE A 555 4.81 6.11 6.72
N LEU A 556 3.90 6.43 5.80
CA LEU A 556 4.19 6.40 4.36
C LEU A 556 5.30 7.38 3.97
N VAL A 557 5.22 8.63 4.43
CA VAL A 557 6.23 9.67 4.15
C VAL A 557 7.58 9.23 4.71
N PHE A 558 7.64 8.84 5.99
CA PHE A 558 8.90 8.39 6.59
C PHE A 558 9.47 7.17 5.89
N THR A 559 8.68 6.13 5.62
CA THR A 559 9.19 4.94 4.90
C THR A 559 9.76 5.28 3.53
N THR A 560 9.12 6.17 2.77
CA THR A 560 9.65 6.63 1.47
C THR A 560 10.92 7.47 1.65
N SER A 561 10.93 8.37 2.63
CA SER A 561 12.09 9.18 2.97
C SER A 561 13.28 8.36 3.49
N LEU A 562 13.05 7.26 4.22
CA LEU A 562 14.08 6.32 4.63
C LEU A 562 14.78 5.73 3.40
N VAL A 563 14.01 5.28 2.40
CA VAL A 563 14.57 4.70 1.17
C VAL A 563 15.36 5.75 0.40
N ILE A 564 14.79 6.95 0.22
CA ILE A 564 15.48 8.05 -0.49
C ILE A 564 16.75 8.42 0.26
N GLY A 565 16.70 8.64 1.57
CA GLY A 565 17.85 8.98 2.40
C GLY A 565 18.95 7.91 2.32
N PHE A 566 18.59 6.63 2.38
CA PHE A 566 19.55 5.54 2.23
C PHE A 566 20.21 5.52 0.84
N THR A 567 19.45 5.80 -0.22
CA THR A 567 19.99 5.76 -1.60
C THR A 567 20.74 7.01 -2.02
N SER A 568 20.37 8.18 -1.49
CA SER A 568 20.88 9.49 -1.93
C SER A 568 21.81 10.16 -0.93
N GLY A 569 21.88 9.67 0.31
CA GLY A 569 22.67 10.27 1.38
C GLY A 569 21.96 11.38 2.15
N PRO A 570 22.66 12.03 3.10
CA PRO A 570 22.13 13.14 3.88
C PRO A 570 21.81 14.35 2.99
N ASN A 571 20.57 14.85 3.06
CA ASN A 571 20.16 16.05 2.33
C ASN A 571 19.34 16.97 3.25
N PRO A 572 19.90 18.12 3.68
CA PRO A 572 19.25 19.02 4.64
C PRO A 572 17.96 19.64 4.09
N VAL A 573 17.88 19.89 2.78
CA VAL A 573 16.68 20.47 2.14
C VAL A 573 15.54 19.47 2.12
N LEU A 574 15.84 18.21 1.80
CA LEU A 574 14.84 17.13 1.82
C LEU A 574 14.31 16.92 3.24
N LEU A 575 15.21 16.87 4.24
CA LEU A 575 14.83 16.71 5.65
C LEU A 575 13.95 17.88 6.12
N LEU A 576 14.30 19.12 5.74
CA LEU A 576 13.50 20.31 6.05
C LEU A 576 12.11 20.24 5.40
N ALA A 577 12.02 19.84 4.14
CA ALA A 577 10.74 19.73 3.44
C ALA A 577 9.82 18.68 4.09
N ILE A 578 10.38 17.52 4.47
CA ILE A 578 9.65 16.48 5.21
C ILE A 578 9.20 17.00 6.57
N GLY A 579 10.10 17.66 7.31
CA GLY A 579 9.81 18.25 8.61
C GLY A 579 8.67 19.28 8.54
N ALA A 580 8.77 20.24 7.62
CA ALA A 580 7.74 21.26 7.41
C ALA A 580 6.38 20.65 7.03
N PHE A 581 6.37 19.63 6.17
CA PHE A 581 5.14 18.94 5.80
C PHE A 581 4.51 18.19 6.97
N VAL A 582 5.30 17.46 7.77
CA VAL A 582 4.80 16.75 8.96
C VAL A 582 4.30 17.73 10.02
N THR A 583 5.01 18.85 10.24
CA THR A 583 4.55 19.94 11.11
C THR A 583 3.20 20.49 10.67
N LEU A 584 2.99 20.70 9.36
CA LEU A 584 1.70 21.13 8.83
C LEU A 584 0.58 20.12 9.12
N LEU A 585 0.82 18.82 8.92
CA LEU A 585 -0.18 17.77 9.22
C LEU A 585 -0.56 17.77 10.71
N ILE A 586 0.43 17.90 11.59
CA ILE A 586 0.21 17.98 13.05
C ILE A 586 -0.59 19.24 13.39
N ALA A 587 -0.22 20.39 12.84
CA ALA A 587 -0.90 21.65 13.10
C ALA A 587 -2.39 21.56 12.71
N VAL A 588 -2.71 21.02 11.54
CA VAL A 588 -4.10 20.82 11.08
C VAL A 588 -4.86 19.87 12.00
N ALA A 589 -4.26 18.72 12.34
CA ALA A 589 -4.89 17.75 13.23
C ALA A 589 -5.21 18.36 14.60
N ARG A 590 -4.26 19.11 15.16
CA ARG A 590 -4.37 19.69 16.50
C ARG A 590 -5.33 20.88 16.58
N LEU A 591 -5.35 21.73 15.55
CA LEU A 591 -6.33 22.82 15.44
C LEU A 591 -7.76 22.29 15.49
N ARG A 592 -8.00 21.14 14.86
CA ARG A 592 -9.33 20.52 14.79
C ARG A 592 -9.71 19.79 16.08
N THR A 593 -8.86 18.92 16.62
CA THR A 593 -9.20 18.19 17.87
C THR A 593 -9.45 19.16 19.02
N ARG A 594 -8.71 20.27 19.06
CA ARG A 594 -8.88 21.33 20.05
C ARG A 594 -10.23 22.04 19.93
N GLN A 595 -10.74 22.32 18.73
CA GLN A 595 -12.07 22.92 18.54
C GLN A 595 -13.20 22.05 19.11
N LEU A 596 -12.93 20.75 19.29
CA LEU A 596 -13.88 19.76 19.80
C LEU A 596 -13.61 19.37 21.25
N GLU A 597 -12.70 20.05 21.96
CA GLU A 597 -12.25 19.73 23.33
C GLU A 597 -11.76 18.28 23.48
N LEU A 598 -11.23 17.69 22.40
CA LEU A 598 -10.71 16.32 22.40
C LEU A 598 -9.19 16.28 22.62
N ASP A 599 -8.76 15.46 23.57
CA ASP A 599 -7.34 15.12 23.77
C ASP A 599 -6.84 14.17 22.66
N LEU A 600 -5.61 14.39 22.21
CA LEU A 600 -4.84 13.39 21.44
C LEU A 600 -4.18 12.40 22.41
N PRO A 601 -3.96 11.12 22.01
CA PRO A 601 -3.24 10.16 22.83
C PRO A 601 -1.80 10.61 23.05
N HIS A 602 -1.19 10.23 24.18
CA HIS A 602 0.20 10.57 24.50
C HIS A 602 1.13 9.35 24.43
N ILE A 603 2.38 9.57 24.00
CA ILE A 603 3.50 8.61 24.10
C ILE A 603 4.57 9.27 24.96
N LEU A 604 4.95 8.63 26.06
CA LEU A 604 5.91 9.15 27.05
C LEU A 604 5.61 10.61 27.51
N GLY A 605 4.34 11.02 27.46
CA GLY A 605 3.84 12.32 27.91
C GLY A 605 3.70 13.42 26.85
N ILE A 606 4.15 13.21 25.61
CA ILE A 606 3.91 14.13 24.48
C ILE A 606 2.81 13.60 23.57
N GLU A 607 2.08 14.47 22.88
CA GLU A 607 1.03 14.07 21.95
C GLU A 607 1.58 13.12 20.88
N MET A 608 0.90 12.00 20.62
CA MET A 608 1.36 10.90 19.79
C MET A 608 1.77 11.31 18.37
N PRO A 609 1.06 12.20 17.64
CA PRO A 609 1.52 12.66 16.33
C PRO A 609 2.88 13.37 16.40
N ILE A 610 3.11 14.17 17.45
CA ILE A 610 4.38 14.87 17.67
C ILE A 610 5.48 13.88 18.03
N ALA A 611 5.18 12.93 18.93
CA ALA A 611 6.11 11.86 19.30
C ALA A 611 6.60 11.09 18.07
N LEU A 612 5.65 10.64 17.24
CA LEU A 612 5.93 9.89 16.02
C LEU A 612 6.69 10.74 14.99
N ALA A 613 6.44 12.05 14.94
CA ALA A 613 7.16 12.95 14.03
C ALA A 613 8.63 13.12 14.44
N ILE A 614 8.89 13.39 15.72
CA ILE A 614 10.26 13.49 16.25
C ILE A 614 11.02 12.18 16.03
N SER A 615 10.42 11.04 16.43
CA SER A 615 11.05 9.74 16.23
C SER A 615 11.26 9.41 14.75
N GLY A 616 10.29 9.70 13.89
CA GLY A 616 10.38 9.45 12.45
C GLY A 616 11.48 10.27 11.77
N LEU A 617 11.59 11.57 12.10
CA LEU A 617 12.64 12.45 11.57
C LEU A 617 14.04 12.00 11.99
N VAL A 618 14.21 11.59 13.25
CA VAL A 618 15.49 11.03 13.74
C VAL A 618 15.84 9.74 12.99
N ILE A 619 14.88 8.83 12.81
CA ILE A 619 15.13 7.59 12.06
C ILE A 619 15.48 7.89 10.59
N VAL A 620 14.77 8.82 9.94
CA VAL A 620 15.08 9.25 8.56
C VAL A 620 16.50 9.80 8.49
N HIS A 621 16.91 10.65 9.44
CA HIS A 621 18.26 11.20 9.48
C HIS A 621 19.31 10.11 9.68
N ILE A 622 19.16 9.23 10.67
CA ILE A 622 20.08 8.09 10.90
C ILE A 622 20.23 7.23 9.64
N PHE A 623 19.12 6.90 8.96
CA PHE A 623 19.19 6.11 7.72
C PHE A 623 19.84 6.88 6.56
N SER A 624 19.69 8.20 6.50
CA SER A 624 20.37 9.01 5.50
C SER A 624 21.89 9.03 5.68
N LEU A 625 22.37 8.91 6.92
CA LEU A 625 23.81 8.79 7.23
C LEU A 625 24.40 7.46 6.74
N LEU A 626 23.58 6.44 6.47
CA LEU A 626 24.04 5.18 5.87
C LEU A 626 24.21 5.28 4.34
N GLY A 627 23.71 6.36 3.74
CA GLY A 627 23.77 6.59 2.30
C GLY A 627 25.08 7.20 1.82
N PRO A 628 25.27 7.28 0.48
CA PRO A 628 26.48 7.84 -0.10
C PRO A 628 26.65 9.33 0.24
N GLY A 629 27.88 9.76 0.53
CA GLY A 629 28.18 11.17 0.81
C GLY A 629 28.02 11.59 2.28
N ALA A 630 27.66 10.68 3.18
CA ALA A 630 27.72 10.95 4.61
C ALA A 630 29.17 11.21 5.06
N SER A 631 29.35 12.24 5.89
CA SER A 631 30.66 12.71 6.34
C SER A 631 30.56 13.15 7.79
N ASN A 632 31.56 12.77 8.60
CA ASN A 632 31.69 13.26 9.97
C ASN A 632 32.16 14.71 10.08
N GLN A 633 32.26 15.44 8.97
CA GLN A 633 32.60 16.87 8.94
C GLN A 633 31.44 17.75 8.47
N ASP A 634 30.39 17.17 7.88
CA ASP A 634 29.18 17.88 7.48
C ASP A 634 28.02 17.52 8.43
N LEU A 635 27.64 18.50 9.26
CA LEU A 635 26.58 18.39 10.25
C LEU A 635 25.35 19.22 9.86
N THR A 636 25.23 19.68 8.62
CA THR A 636 24.11 20.54 8.18
C THR A 636 22.75 19.89 8.40
N SER A 637 22.62 18.59 8.08
CA SER A 637 21.40 17.81 8.28
C SER A 637 21.04 17.65 9.76
N MET A 638 22.04 17.45 10.63
CA MET A 638 21.85 17.44 12.09
C MET A 638 21.36 18.81 12.57
N GLY A 639 21.92 19.91 12.06
CA GLY A 639 21.47 21.27 12.39
C GLY A 639 19.99 21.50 12.05
N VAL A 640 19.55 21.04 10.87
CA VAL A 640 18.13 21.08 10.47
C VAL A 640 17.27 20.22 11.40
N LEU A 641 17.74 19.01 11.76
CA LEU A 641 17.04 18.11 12.67
C LEU A 641 16.83 18.76 14.06
N VAL A 642 17.84 19.44 14.60
CA VAL A 642 17.74 20.18 15.87
C VAL A 642 16.62 21.22 15.80
N VAL A 643 16.58 22.03 14.73
CA VAL A 643 15.55 23.05 14.55
C VAL A 643 14.15 22.43 14.51
N LEU A 644 13.96 21.36 13.73
CA LEU A 644 12.68 20.68 13.60
C LEU A 644 12.20 20.05 14.91
N ILE A 645 13.08 19.39 15.67
CA ILE A 645 12.72 18.78 16.95
C ILE A 645 12.35 19.84 17.98
N VAL A 646 13.07 20.96 18.02
CA VAL A 646 12.74 22.10 18.89
C VAL A 646 11.38 22.69 18.50
N GLU A 647 11.15 22.93 17.21
CA GLU A 647 9.87 23.44 16.70
C GLU A 647 8.69 22.54 17.10
N LEU A 648 8.78 21.23 16.82
CA LEU A 648 7.75 20.26 17.16
C LEU A 648 7.50 20.17 18.69
N SER A 649 8.57 20.28 19.48
CA SER A 649 8.48 20.29 20.94
C SER A 649 7.83 21.57 21.47
N LEU A 650 8.12 22.73 20.87
CA LEU A 650 7.45 23.99 21.20
C LEU A 650 5.97 23.96 20.83
N ILE A 651 5.63 23.38 19.67
CA ILE A 651 4.23 23.16 19.27
C ILE A 651 3.53 22.34 20.35
N SER A 652 4.14 21.28 20.87
CA SER A 652 3.53 20.45 21.94
C SER A 652 3.14 21.24 23.21
N LEU A 653 3.84 22.34 23.50
CA LEU A 653 3.60 23.20 24.65
C LEU A 653 2.57 24.30 24.37
N TYR A 654 2.35 24.64 23.10
CA TYR A 654 1.48 25.75 22.73
C TYR A 654 0.05 25.54 23.22
N GLN A 655 -0.47 26.54 23.95
CA GLN A 655 -1.84 26.61 24.47
C GLN A 655 -2.31 25.37 25.25
N GLN A 656 -1.46 24.86 26.15
CA GLN A 656 -1.77 23.78 27.10
C GLN A 656 -1.93 24.34 28.53
N ASP A 657 -2.83 23.76 29.33
CA ASP A 657 -3.12 24.27 30.68
C ASP A 657 -2.06 23.83 31.73
N ASN A 658 -1.52 22.62 31.59
CA ASN A 658 -0.55 22.04 32.52
C ASN A 658 0.92 22.26 32.11
N MET A 659 1.30 23.53 31.89
CA MET A 659 2.63 23.89 31.39
C MET A 659 3.79 23.38 32.28
N LEU A 660 3.63 23.39 33.61
CA LEU A 660 4.71 22.99 34.53
C LEU A 660 5.06 21.50 34.44
N ASP A 661 4.11 20.66 34.06
CA ASP A 661 4.34 19.21 33.93
C ASP A 661 4.76 18.85 32.49
N ARG A 662 4.31 19.63 31.50
CA ARG A 662 4.62 19.40 30.08
C ARG A 662 5.98 19.91 29.63
N ILE A 663 6.49 21.03 30.18
CA ILE A 663 7.80 21.58 29.78
C ILE A 663 8.94 20.57 29.98
N PRO A 664 9.07 19.88 31.13
CA PRO A 664 10.13 18.89 31.29
C PRO A 664 10.03 17.69 30.34
N ILE A 665 8.79 17.31 30.00
CA ILE A 665 8.54 16.27 29.00
C ILE A 665 9.02 16.73 27.62
N ALA A 666 8.74 17.97 27.23
CA ALA A 666 9.24 18.53 25.97
C ALA A 666 10.78 18.60 25.95
N ILE A 667 11.42 18.96 27.08
CA ILE A 667 12.89 18.95 27.21
C ILE A 667 13.45 17.53 26.96
N ASP A 668 12.84 16.50 27.55
CA ASP A 668 13.24 15.10 27.35
C ASP A 668 13.09 14.67 25.88
N TRP A 669 12.01 15.11 25.21
CA TRP A 669 11.76 14.84 23.79
C TRP A 669 12.65 15.64 22.82
N ILE A 670 13.41 16.62 23.30
CA ILE A 670 14.49 17.24 22.53
C ILE A 670 15.81 16.50 22.76
N ILE A 671 16.16 16.27 24.04
CA ILE A 671 17.47 15.73 24.42
C ILE A 671 17.64 14.28 24.00
N TYR A 672 16.71 13.38 24.34
CA TYR A 672 16.91 11.95 24.11
C TYR A 672 16.91 11.56 22.63
N PRO A 673 16.05 12.12 21.76
CA PRO A 673 16.10 11.81 20.34
C PRO A 673 17.37 12.34 19.66
N LEU A 674 17.86 13.53 20.03
CA LEU A 674 19.15 14.04 19.54
C LEU A 674 20.34 13.21 20.04
N LEU A 675 20.29 12.75 21.29
CA LEU A 675 21.31 11.85 21.83
C LEU A 675 21.33 10.51 21.06
N ALA A 676 20.16 9.95 20.78
CA ALA A 676 20.04 8.74 19.98
C ALA A 676 20.60 8.96 18.57
N ASP A 677 20.22 10.05 17.91
CA ASP A 677 20.73 10.44 16.58
C ASP A 677 22.27 10.47 16.55
N ARG A 678 22.88 11.14 17.53
CA ARG A 678 24.34 11.26 17.62
C ARG A 678 25.05 9.95 17.95
N ILE A 679 24.54 9.16 18.87
CA ILE A 679 25.13 7.86 19.22
C ILE A 679 25.04 6.89 18.04
N PHE A 680 23.87 6.77 17.42
CA PHE A 680 23.70 5.88 16.27
C PHE A 680 24.49 6.36 15.06
N GLY A 681 24.51 7.66 14.75
CA GLY A 681 25.32 8.20 13.66
C GLY A 681 26.83 8.03 13.87
N ALA A 682 27.31 8.04 15.12
CA ALA A 682 28.72 7.80 15.43
C ALA A 682 29.10 6.31 15.36
N ILE A 683 28.22 5.41 15.82
CA ILE A 683 28.43 3.95 15.78
C ILE A 683 28.30 3.41 14.34
N LEU A 684 27.33 3.93 13.59
CA LEU A 684 27.02 3.47 12.25
C LEU A 684 27.88 4.23 11.23
N TYR A 685 28.96 3.57 10.79
CA TYR A 685 29.82 4.02 9.69
C TYR A 685 30.62 5.31 9.97
N GLU A 686 30.79 5.68 11.25
CA GLU A 686 31.52 6.89 11.68
C GLU A 686 31.06 8.16 10.95
N SER A 687 29.75 8.25 10.66
CA SER A 687 29.17 9.34 9.85
C SER A 687 28.85 10.59 10.66
N MET A 688 28.83 10.48 11.99
CA MET A 688 28.82 11.61 12.92
C MET A 688 30.02 11.51 13.86
N PRO A 689 30.55 12.64 14.35
CA PRO A 689 31.68 12.61 15.26
C PRO A 689 31.29 12.00 16.60
N TRP A 690 32.22 11.25 17.20
CA TRP A 690 32.00 10.63 18.51
C TRP A 690 31.65 11.68 19.56
N PRO A 691 30.67 11.43 20.45
CA PRO A 691 30.41 12.30 21.60
C PRO A 691 31.70 12.60 22.37
N LEU A 692 31.84 13.83 22.89
CA LEU A 692 32.98 14.28 23.72
C LEU A 692 34.33 14.49 23.00
N SER A 693 34.47 14.18 21.71
CA SER A 693 35.74 14.36 20.97
C SER A 693 35.67 15.45 19.89
N VAL A 694 34.79 16.45 20.08
CA VAL A 694 34.45 17.43 19.03
C VAL A 694 35.06 18.78 19.34
N ASP A 695 35.96 19.24 18.47
CA ASP A 695 36.41 20.63 18.45
C ASP A 695 35.42 21.52 17.66
N PRO A 696 34.67 22.42 18.32
CA PRO A 696 33.70 23.28 17.63
C PRO A 696 34.34 24.35 16.73
N PHE A 697 35.66 24.55 16.75
CA PHE A 697 36.34 25.63 16.04
C PHE A 697 37.15 25.21 14.80
N SER A 698 37.38 23.90 14.60
CA SER A 698 38.26 23.37 13.54
C SER A 698 37.67 23.38 12.12
N GLY A 699 36.35 23.25 11.96
CA GLY A 699 35.69 23.08 10.64
C GLY A 699 35.12 24.33 9.96
N GLU A 700 34.41 24.12 8.86
CA GLU A 700 33.74 25.15 8.07
C GLU A 700 32.57 25.84 8.80
N ALA A 701 32.25 27.07 8.41
CA ALA A 701 31.25 27.88 9.11
C ALA A 701 29.83 27.29 9.02
N MET A 702 29.41 26.84 7.83
CA MET A 702 28.03 26.38 7.59
C MET A 702 27.86 24.89 7.89
N GLU A 703 28.86 24.07 7.56
CA GLU A 703 28.78 22.62 7.67
C GLU A 703 29.09 22.12 9.09
N TRP A 704 30.00 22.79 9.80
CA TRP A 704 30.50 22.34 11.11
C TRP A 704 30.11 23.27 12.25
N LYS A 705 30.58 24.53 12.19
CA LYS A 705 30.45 25.51 13.29
C LYS A 705 29.00 25.86 13.56
N GLY A 706 28.23 26.16 12.51
CA GLY A 706 26.83 26.55 12.60
C GLY A 706 25.97 25.51 13.33
N PRO A 707 25.91 24.25 12.86
CA PRO A 707 25.15 23.18 13.51
C PRO A 707 25.56 22.93 14.96
N LEU A 708 26.87 22.90 15.26
CA LEU A 708 27.37 22.70 16.61
C LEU A 708 27.01 23.85 17.55
N MET A 709 27.16 25.10 17.11
CA MET A 709 26.78 26.27 17.89
C MET A 709 25.26 26.34 18.11
N ALA A 710 24.46 25.99 17.11
CA ALA A 710 23.01 25.92 17.23
C ALA A 710 22.56 24.87 18.25
N LEU A 711 23.16 23.67 18.20
CA LEU A 711 22.93 22.63 19.20
C LEU A 711 23.33 23.11 20.60
N GLU A 712 24.49 23.73 20.74
CA GLU A 712 25.00 24.19 22.04
C GLU A 712 24.11 25.29 22.66
N ILE A 713 23.68 26.28 21.86
CA ILE A 713 22.75 27.34 22.29
C ILE A 713 21.41 26.72 22.73
N CYS A 714 20.92 25.74 21.97
CA CYS A 714 19.71 25.00 22.32
C CYS A 714 19.87 24.30 23.68
N LEU A 715 20.95 23.55 23.89
CA LEU A 715 21.22 22.82 25.14
C LEU A 715 21.37 23.77 26.34
N ILE A 716 22.02 24.92 26.18
CA ILE A 716 22.08 25.96 27.22
C ILE A 716 20.67 26.41 27.61
N GLY A 717 19.83 26.73 26.62
CA GLY A 717 18.44 27.13 26.85
C GLY A 717 17.63 26.06 27.58
N LEU A 718 17.80 24.79 27.20
CA LEU A 718 17.13 23.66 27.85
C LEU A 718 17.61 23.44 29.29
N ALA A 719 18.91 23.54 29.55
CA ALA A 719 19.48 23.39 30.90
C ALA A 719 18.95 24.48 31.85
N VAL A 720 18.95 25.74 31.40
CA VAL A 720 18.41 26.88 32.18
C VAL A 720 16.90 26.71 32.42
N THR A 721 16.15 26.33 31.38
CA THR A 721 14.70 26.13 31.49
C THR A 721 14.37 24.98 32.44
N SER A 722 15.11 23.87 32.38
CA SER A 722 14.95 22.72 33.28
C SER A 722 15.13 23.13 34.74
N TYR A 723 16.20 23.87 35.05
CA TYR A 723 16.45 24.38 36.40
C TYR A 723 15.35 25.33 36.90
N TRP A 724 14.92 26.25 36.03
CA TRP A 724 13.87 27.22 36.37
C TRP A 724 12.52 26.54 36.66
N ILE A 725 12.10 25.61 35.80
CA ILE A 725 10.84 24.88 35.98
C ILE A 725 10.89 23.94 37.18
N GLY A 726 12.01 23.26 37.42
CA GLY A 726 12.20 22.43 38.61
C GLY A 726 11.98 23.21 39.91
N ASN A 727 12.52 24.43 39.99
CA ASN A 727 12.28 25.33 41.12
C ASN A 727 10.82 25.80 41.20
N LEU A 728 10.21 26.17 40.08
CA LEU A 728 8.83 26.66 40.05
C LEU A 728 7.80 25.59 40.43
N ARG A 729 8.05 24.31 40.08
CA ARG A 729 7.24 23.18 40.55
C ARG A 729 7.30 23.02 42.06
N SER A 730 8.51 23.11 42.62
CA SER A 730 8.73 23.01 44.07
C SER A 730 8.07 24.14 44.85
N THR A 731 8.07 25.38 44.35
CA THR A 731 7.42 26.52 45.03
C THR A 731 5.90 26.44 44.99
N LYS A 732 5.34 25.84 43.94
CA LYS A 732 3.90 25.61 43.78
C LYS A 732 3.39 24.31 44.41
N GLY A 733 4.21 23.64 45.22
CA GLY A 733 3.83 22.42 45.95
C GLY A 733 3.55 21.21 45.06
N ARG A 734 4.02 21.20 43.81
CA ARG A 734 3.91 20.04 42.90
C ARG A 734 5.01 19.03 43.18
N GLU A 735 4.74 17.76 42.86
CA GLU A 735 5.77 16.71 42.93
C GLU A 735 6.99 17.10 42.10
N THR A 736 8.17 16.99 42.72
CA THR A 736 9.45 17.25 42.06
C THR A 736 9.86 16.05 41.22
N GLU A 737 10.66 16.29 40.18
CA GLU A 737 11.23 15.21 39.37
C GLU A 737 12.04 14.22 40.20
N ASP A 738 11.98 12.95 39.79
CA ASP A 738 12.82 11.91 40.37
C ASP A 738 14.30 12.18 40.10
N GLY A 739 15.14 11.84 41.07
CA GLY A 739 16.58 12.07 41.01
C GLY A 739 17.27 11.33 39.86
N PHE A 740 16.75 10.17 39.45
CA PHE A 740 17.25 9.47 38.27
C PHE A 740 16.98 10.27 36.99
N SER A 741 15.75 10.77 36.80
CA SER A 741 15.38 11.54 35.60
C SER A 741 16.20 12.81 35.46
N LEU A 742 16.36 13.56 36.55
CA LEU A 742 17.16 14.78 36.59
C LEU A 742 18.64 14.50 36.27
N GLY A 743 19.22 13.47 36.91
CA GLY A 743 20.60 13.07 36.68
C GLY A 743 20.86 12.56 35.26
N PHE A 744 19.96 11.73 34.72
CA PHE A 744 20.09 11.15 33.39
C PHE A 744 19.96 12.22 32.30
N ARG A 745 19.08 13.21 32.49
CA ARG A 745 19.01 14.41 31.63
C ARG A 745 20.34 15.17 31.65
N GLY A 746 20.94 15.35 32.83
CA GLY A 746 22.26 15.97 32.99
C GLY A 746 23.36 15.28 32.19
N VAL A 747 23.50 13.96 32.34
CA VAL A 747 24.48 13.15 31.58
C VAL A 747 24.23 13.24 30.08
N SER A 748 22.96 13.20 29.66
CA SER A 748 22.57 13.26 28.24
C SER A 748 22.94 14.59 27.59
N VAL A 749 22.70 15.72 28.29
CA VAL A 749 23.14 17.05 27.83
C VAL A 749 24.66 17.11 27.74
N THR A 750 25.38 16.52 28.70
CA THR A 750 26.84 16.50 28.67
C THR A 750 27.40 15.73 27.47
N LEU A 751 26.78 14.62 27.08
CA LEU A 751 27.19 13.83 25.91
C LEU A 751 26.92 14.57 24.58
N LEU A 752 25.90 15.43 24.53
CA LEU A 752 25.56 16.21 23.34
C LEU A 752 26.34 17.53 23.23
N SER A 753 26.73 18.11 24.35
CA SER A 753 27.36 19.42 24.40
C SER A 753 28.82 19.37 23.95
N VAL A 754 29.34 20.51 23.48
CA VAL A 754 30.78 20.74 23.27
C VAL A 754 31.50 21.25 24.53
N GLY A 755 30.75 21.56 25.61
CA GLY A 755 31.30 21.84 26.94
C GLY A 755 30.59 22.98 27.70
N PHE A 756 30.03 23.98 27.02
CA PHE A 756 29.43 25.14 27.68
C PHE A 756 28.10 24.79 28.37
N ALA A 757 27.21 24.09 27.67
CA ALA A 757 25.96 23.59 28.24
C ALA A 757 26.21 22.56 29.36
N SER A 758 27.27 21.75 29.21
CA SER A 758 27.72 20.81 30.24
C SER A 758 28.01 21.49 31.58
N ILE A 759 28.68 22.64 31.59
CA ILE A 759 28.98 23.39 32.83
C ILE A 759 27.68 23.79 33.55
N ILE A 760 26.72 24.33 32.81
CA ILE A 760 25.43 24.79 33.37
C ILE A 760 24.62 23.61 33.89
N VAL A 761 24.54 22.52 33.14
CA VAL A 761 23.76 21.34 33.54
C VAL A 761 24.39 20.63 34.75
N VAL A 762 25.72 20.58 34.83
CA VAL A 762 26.45 20.04 35.99
C VAL A 762 26.13 20.85 37.24
N ILE A 763 26.29 22.18 37.18
CA ILE A 763 26.05 23.05 38.35
C ILE A 763 24.60 22.93 38.81
N SER A 764 23.63 23.01 37.88
CA SER A 764 22.21 22.92 38.21
C SER A 764 21.82 21.55 38.80
N THR A 765 22.30 20.46 38.20
CA THR A 765 22.01 19.09 38.67
C THR A 765 22.60 18.82 40.05
N LEU A 766 23.83 19.28 40.32
CA LEU A 766 24.46 19.12 41.64
C LEU A 766 23.74 19.94 42.72
N LEU A 767 23.42 21.20 42.43
CA LEU A 767 22.70 22.07 43.35
C LEU A 767 21.31 21.52 43.68
N GLU A 768 20.55 21.09 42.68
CA GLU A 768 19.22 20.53 42.89
C GLU A 768 19.27 19.17 43.58
N GLY A 769 20.18 18.28 43.17
CA GLY A 769 20.38 16.96 43.77
C GLY A 769 20.74 17.07 45.25
N TRP A 770 21.61 18.02 45.60
CA TRP A 770 21.96 18.33 46.99
C TRP A 770 20.76 18.90 47.76
N ARG A 771 20.12 19.96 47.23
CA ARG A 771 19.00 20.65 47.90
C ARG A 771 17.82 19.70 48.16
N ARG A 772 17.52 18.82 47.20
CA ARG A 772 16.40 17.85 47.27
C ARG A 772 16.79 16.53 47.95
N LYS A 773 18.04 16.38 48.39
CA LYS A 773 18.59 15.14 49.00
C LYS A 773 18.38 13.90 48.10
N GLN A 774 18.59 14.08 46.80
CA GLN A 774 18.46 13.04 45.77
C GLN A 774 19.85 12.50 45.39
N PRO A 775 20.29 11.35 45.92
CA PRO A 775 21.63 10.82 45.68
C PRO A 775 21.85 10.46 44.20
N ASN A 776 20.85 9.94 43.50
CA ASN A 776 20.99 9.57 42.08
C ASN A 776 21.30 10.79 41.18
N ALA A 777 20.63 11.92 41.42
CA ALA A 777 20.87 13.16 40.67
C ALA A 777 22.29 13.68 40.92
N LEU A 778 22.71 13.73 42.20
CA LEU A 778 24.06 14.15 42.56
C LEU A 778 25.11 13.22 41.95
N GLY A 779 24.87 11.90 41.98
CA GLY A 779 25.77 10.88 41.41
C GLY A 779 26.01 11.07 39.94
N MET A 780 24.93 11.14 39.16
CA MET A 780 25.01 11.38 37.73
C MET A 780 25.58 12.77 37.40
N GLY A 781 25.31 13.79 38.23
CA GLY A 781 25.93 15.10 38.11
C GLY A 781 27.45 15.09 38.28
N ILE A 782 27.98 14.27 39.20
CA ILE A 782 29.44 14.09 39.36
C ILE A 782 30.02 13.35 38.15
N LEU A 783 29.33 12.34 37.63
CA LEU A 783 29.72 11.69 36.38
C LEU A 783 29.76 12.68 35.21
N SER A 784 28.78 13.59 35.11
CA SER A 784 28.77 14.67 34.13
C SER A 784 29.97 15.62 34.26
N ILE A 785 30.54 15.83 35.46
CA ILE A 785 31.80 16.61 35.59
C ILE A 785 32.90 15.94 34.78
N ALA A 786 33.08 14.62 34.96
CA ALA A 786 34.10 13.87 34.26
C ALA A 786 33.90 13.97 32.74
N LEU A 787 32.69 13.67 32.26
CA LEU A 787 32.38 13.73 30.83
C LEU A 787 32.56 15.16 30.26
N ALA A 788 32.22 16.20 31.02
CA ALA A 788 32.43 17.59 30.59
C ALA A 788 33.90 17.94 30.42
N ILE A 789 34.78 17.43 31.30
CA ILE A 789 36.24 17.63 31.19
C ILE A 789 36.76 17.02 29.88
N LEU A 790 36.34 15.81 29.51
CA LEU A 790 36.73 15.18 28.23
C LEU A 790 36.24 16.00 27.03
N SER A 791 34.99 16.45 27.07
CA SER A 791 34.44 17.29 26.02
C SER A 791 35.23 18.58 25.83
N ILE A 792 35.65 19.22 26.92
CA ILE A 792 36.40 20.50 26.86
C ILE A 792 37.86 20.24 26.46
N GLU A 793 38.48 19.16 26.93
CA GLU A 793 39.84 18.76 26.57
C GLU A 793 40.01 18.64 25.05
N SER A 794 38.96 18.25 24.32
CA SER A 794 39.00 18.10 22.86
C SER A 794 39.32 19.39 22.07
N TRP A 795 39.13 20.57 22.67
CA TRP A 795 39.43 21.86 22.03
C TRP A 795 40.18 22.85 22.93
N PHE A 796 40.36 22.54 24.21
CA PHE A 796 41.10 23.35 25.16
C PHE A 796 42.32 22.59 25.70
N ASP A 797 43.50 22.95 25.20
CA ASP A 797 44.78 22.30 25.54
C ASP A 797 45.13 22.33 27.04
N GLY A 798 44.50 23.20 27.84
CA GLY A 798 44.80 23.34 29.26
C GLY A 798 44.44 22.11 30.13
N PHE A 799 43.63 21.17 29.62
CA PHE A 799 43.36 19.89 30.29
C PHE A 799 44.28 18.75 29.84
N SER A 800 45.01 18.93 28.75
CA SER A 800 45.85 17.87 28.17
C SER A 800 46.88 17.36 29.20
N GLY A 801 46.90 16.04 29.39
CA GLY A 801 47.83 15.36 30.28
C GLY A 801 47.51 15.44 31.78
N ILE A 802 46.48 16.20 32.21
CA ILE A 802 46.08 16.30 33.63
C ILE A 802 44.72 15.65 33.92
N VAL A 803 43.96 15.21 32.91
CA VAL A 803 42.62 14.63 33.10
C VAL A 803 42.64 13.37 33.97
N GLY A 804 43.62 12.48 33.77
CA GLY A 804 43.77 11.27 34.59
C GLY A 804 43.97 11.59 36.08
N ASP A 805 44.79 12.60 36.38
CA ASP A 805 45.06 13.05 37.75
C ASP A 805 43.82 13.73 38.39
N LEU A 806 43.06 14.50 37.60
CA LEU A 806 41.80 15.10 38.04
C LEU A 806 40.76 14.03 38.38
N TYR A 807 40.64 12.98 37.56
CA TYR A 807 39.72 11.87 37.83
C TYR A 807 40.14 11.06 39.05
N GLY A 808 41.43 10.74 39.15
CA GLY A 808 41.99 10.04 40.31
C GLY A 808 41.77 10.83 41.59
N SER A 809 42.08 12.12 41.61
CA SER A 809 41.88 12.99 42.78
C SER A 809 40.41 13.13 43.17
N LEU A 810 39.50 13.33 42.19
CA LEU A 810 38.05 13.35 42.45
C LEU A 810 37.56 12.02 43.02
N GLY A 811 38.05 10.90 42.47
CA GLY A 811 37.76 9.56 42.96
C GLY A 811 38.22 9.32 44.41
N ILE A 812 39.41 9.80 44.78
CA ILE A 812 39.91 9.75 46.16
C ILE A 812 39.04 10.59 47.09
N VAL A 813 38.65 11.80 46.68
CA VAL A 813 37.76 12.65 47.47
C VAL A 813 36.42 11.95 47.73
N LEU A 814 35.83 11.30 46.72
CA LEU A 814 34.57 10.56 46.84
C LEU A 814 34.70 9.34 47.75
N LEU A 815 35.83 8.64 47.69
CA LEU A 815 36.15 7.54 48.60
C LEU A 815 36.25 8.01 50.06
N ILE A 816 36.92 9.15 50.31
CA ILE A 816 36.99 9.74 51.65
C ILE A 816 35.58 10.12 52.12
N LEU A 817 34.78 10.76 51.26
CA LEU A 817 33.40 11.10 51.56
C LEU A 817 32.53 9.87 51.86
N LEU A 818 32.76 8.74 51.17
CA LEU A 818 32.10 7.46 51.44
C LEU A 818 32.36 7.02 52.87
N VAL A 819 33.62 7.02 53.32
CA VAL A 819 33.98 6.66 54.70
C VAL A 819 33.37 7.65 55.70
N CYS A 820 33.37 8.95 55.38
CA CYS A 820 32.72 9.99 56.20
C CYS A 820 31.19 9.81 56.34
N THR A 821 30.54 9.03 55.48
CA THR A 821 29.10 8.73 55.65
C THR A 821 28.80 7.97 56.94
N ILE A 822 29.77 7.23 57.48
CA ILE A 822 29.62 6.48 58.74
C ILE A 822 29.44 7.45 59.94
N PRO A 823 30.40 8.34 60.27
CA PRO A 823 30.25 9.26 61.40
C PRO A 823 29.14 10.30 61.18
N MET A 824 28.86 10.69 59.93
CA MET A 824 27.88 11.73 59.61
C MET A 824 26.44 11.22 59.44
N LYS A 825 26.18 9.91 59.65
CA LYS A 825 24.86 9.28 59.41
C LYS A 825 24.34 9.54 57.98
N GLY A 826 25.26 9.50 57.01
CA GLY A 826 25.02 9.82 55.61
C GLY A 826 24.60 8.63 54.74
N GLU A 827 23.90 7.64 55.29
CA GLU A 827 23.62 6.34 54.65
C GLU A 827 22.98 6.46 53.25
N ARG A 828 22.20 7.52 53.01
CA ARG A 828 21.55 7.76 51.71
C ARG A 828 22.54 8.01 50.57
N TRP A 829 23.77 8.45 50.87
CA TRP A 829 24.79 8.83 49.90
C TRP A 829 25.79 7.72 49.59
N SER A 830 25.89 6.69 50.44
CA SER A 830 26.98 5.70 50.38
C SER A 830 27.04 4.94 49.06
N VAL A 831 25.90 4.52 48.50
CA VAL A 831 25.85 3.78 47.22
C VAL A 831 26.31 4.67 46.06
N MET A 832 25.86 5.93 46.01
CA MET A 832 26.24 6.86 44.94
C MET A 832 27.73 7.22 45.02
N LEU A 833 28.26 7.44 46.23
CA LEU A 833 29.68 7.74 46.43
C LEU A 833 30.56 6.54 46.05
N ALA A 834 30.13 5.33 46.43
CA ALA A 834 30.81 4.10 46.01
C ALA A 834 30.86 3.96 44.48
N ILE A 835 29.72 4.11 43.77
CA ILE A 835 29.68 4.00 42.30
C ILE A 835 30.64 4.99 41.63
N ASN A 836 30.58 6.27 42.01
CA ASN A 836 31.41 7.30 41.36
C ASN A 836 32.88 7.18 41.76
N ALA A 837 33.20 6.79 42.99
CA ALA A 837 34.57 6.55 43.42
C ALA A 837 35.20 5.41 42.60
N HIS A 838 34.49 4.29 42.40
CA HIS A 838 34.98 3.18 41.55
C HIS A 838 35.27 3.65 40.14
N LEU A 839 34.28 4.28 39.51
CA LEU A 839 34.37 4.67 38.10
C LEU A 839 35.50 5.68 37.88
N LEU A 840 35.60 6.72 38.71
CA LEU A 840 36.59 7.78 38.53
C LEU A 840 38.01 7.36 38.95
N LEU A 841 38.17 6.56 40.00
CA LEU A 841 39.49 6.04 40.38
C LEU A 841 40.05 5.13 39.30
N ILE A 842 39.26 4.16 38.83
CA ILE A 842 39.72 3.21 37.81
C ILE A 842 40.01 3.94 36.50
N LEU A 843 39.09 4.80 36.05
CA LEU A 843 39.28 5.56 34.80
C LEU A 843 40.46 6.53 34.90
N GLY A 844 40.62 7.22 36.03
CA GLY A 844 41.73 8.13 36.28
C GLY A 844 43.09 7.44 36.27
N LEU A 845 43.21 6.26 36.89
CA LEU A 845 44.45 5.46 36.87
C LEU A 845 44.79 4.93 35.48
N ILE A 846 43.80 4.56 34.67
CA ILE A 846 44.03 4.13 33.29
C ILE A 846 44.51 5.31 32.45
N MET A 847 43.84 6.45 32.53
CA MET A 847 44.16 7.64 31.75
C MET A 847 45.50 8.28 32.12
N SER A 848 45.92 8.22 33.39
CA SER A 848 47.24 8.68 33.84
C SER A 848 48.38 7.69 33.58
N GLY A 849 48.09 6.51 33.00
CA GLY A 849 49.09 5.47 32.75
C GLY A 849 49.55 4.73 34.02
N LEU A 850 48.84 4.89 35.15
CA LEU A 850 49.13 4.29 36.46
C LEU A 850 48.31 3.01 36.70
N SER A 851 48.00 2.24 35.66
CA SER A 851 47.15 1.04 35.73
C SER A 851 47.68 -0.05 36.68
N LEU A 852 49.00 -0.08 36.92
CA LEU A 852 49.64 -0.95 37.93
C LEU A 852 49.14 -0.70 39.36
N LEU A 853 48.51 0.44 39.67
CA LEU A 853 47.96 0.74 40.98
C LEU A 853 46.50 0.29 41.15
N ILE A 854 45.83 -0.15 40.08
CA ILE A 854 44.41 -0.56 40.11
C ILE A 854 44.15 -1.63 41.19
N PRO A 855 44.95 -2.70 41.34
CA PRO A 855 44.66 -3.72 42.35
C PRO A 855 44.73 -3.18 43.78
N ILE A 856 45.67 -2.27 44.06
CA ILE A 856 45.81 -1.62 45.37
C ILE A 856 44.58 -0.77 45.69
N PHE A 857 44.10 0.04 44.73
CA PHE A 857 42.90 0.85 44.92
C PHE A 857 41.63 0.00 45.02
N LEU A 858 41.54 -1.15 44.34
CA LEU A 858 40.43 -2.08 44.51
C LEU A 858 40.38 -2.69 45.92
N VAL A 859 41.53 -3.01 46.53
CA VAL A 859 41.58 -3.43 47.95
C VAL A 859 41.09 -2.32 48.89
N ILE A 860 41.52 -1.07 48.64
CA ILE A 860 41.09 0.09 49.44
C ILE A 860 39.58 0.33 49.28
N LEU A 861 39.07 0.24 48.05
CA LEU A 861 37.64 0.35 47.73
C LEU A 861 36.84 -0.76 48.39
N SER A 862 37.31 -2.01 48.27
CA SER A 862 36.75 -3.19 48.93
C SER A 862 36.62 -2.96 50.43
N THR A 863 37.71 -2.61 51.11
CA THR A 863 37.71 -2.35 52.55
C THR A 863 36.71 -1.24 52.90
N SER A 864 36.73 -0.13 52.16
CA SER A 864 35.89 1.04 52.43
C SER A 864 34.40 0.75 52.23
N VAL A 865 34.03 0.08 51.14
CA VAL A 865 32.65 -0.30 50.82
C VAL A 865 32.13 -1.37 51.76
N TRP A 866 32.95 -2.38 52.06
CA TRP A 866 32.56 -3.50 52.92
C TRP A 866 32.34 -3.06 54.37
N VAL A 867 33.28 -2.28 54.93
CA VAL A 867 33.13 -1.69 56.27
C VAL A 867 31.89 -0.79 56.33
N THR A 868 31.68 0.05 55.32
CA THR A 868 30.46 0.89 55.23
C THR A 868 29.19 0.05 55.16
N GLY A 869 29.21 -1.05 54.41
CA GLY A 869 28.09 -1.99 54.28
C GLY A 869 27.74 -2.70 55.60
N ILE A 870 28.72 -3.07 56.42
CA ILE A 870 28.49 -3.67 57.73
C ILE A 870 27.92 -2.64 58.71
N LEU A 871 28.56 -1.46 58.82
CA LEU A 871 28.17 -0.44 59.79
C LEU A 871 26.82 0.24 59.46
N GLN A 872 26.44 0.29 58.18
CA GLN A 872 25.14 0.81 57.72
C GLN A 872 24.10 -0.29 57.46
N LEU A 873 24.40 -1.55 57.81
CA LEU A 873 23.51 -2.71 57.63
C LEU A 873 23.01 -2.92 56.19
N ARG A 874 23.82 -2.57 55.17
CA ARG A 874 23.44 -2.71 53.75
C ARG A 874 24.01 -3.98 53.14
N LYS A 875 23.12 -4.93 52.78
CA LYS A 875 23.50 -6.19 52.13
C LYS A 875 24.22 -5.98 50.78
N SER A 876 23.76 -5.04 49.97
CA SER A 876 24.34 -4.78 48.64
C SER A 876 25.79 -4.32 48.70
N LEU A 877 26.13 -3.39 49.61
CA LEU A 877 27.52 -2.92 49.80
C LEU A 877 28.42 -4.02 50.36
N ARG A 878 27.92 -4.88 51.27
CA ARG A 878 28.70 -6.05 51.76
C ARG A 878 29.06 -7.02 50.63
N ALA A 879 28.10 -7.32 49.76
CA ALA A 879 28.34 -8.18 48.60
C ALA A 879 29.29 -7.52 47.59
N TRP A 880 29.18 -6.21 47.38
CA TRP A 880 30.06 -5.48 46.48
C TRP A 880 31.50 -5.43 47.00
N GLY A 881 31.72 -5.13 48.28
CA GLY A 881 33.07 -5.18 48.85
C GLY A 881 33.75 -6.55 48.68
N LEU A 882 33.02 -7.65 48.91
CA LEU A 882 33.53 -9.00 48.63
C LEU A 882 33.90 -9.19 47.13
N ALA A 883 33.07 -8.65 46.23
CA ALA A 883 33.35 -8.70 44.80
C ALA A 883 34.58 -7.87 44.42
N ASP A 884 34.78 -6.70 45.03
CA ASP A 884 35.95 -5.85 44.80
C ASP A 884 37.23 -6.54 45.28
N LEU A 885 37.20 -7.26 46.41
CA LEU A 885 38.32 -8.08 46.87
C LEU A 885 38.66 -9.20 45.88
N ALA A 886 37.65 -9.91 45.38
CA ALA A 886 37.84 -10.96 44.37
C ALA A 886 38.41 -10.39 43.06
N MET A 887 37.90 -9.23 42.63
CA MET A 887 38.40 -8.51 41.47
C MET A 887 39.82 -8.00 41.69
N ALA A 888 40.15 -7.49 42.88
CA ALA A 888 41.51 -7.07 43.22
C ALA A 888 42.51 -8.23 43.08
N ILE A 889 42.15 -9.44 43.53
CA ILE A 889 43.00 -10.63 43.37
C ILE A 889 43.19 -10.97 41.88
N LEU A 890 42.10 -11.00 41.11
CA LEU A 890 42.15 -11.27 39.66
C LEU A 890 43.01 -10.24 38.92
N PHE A 891 42.76 -8.94 39.16
CA PHE A 891 43.51 -7.86 38.54
C PHE A 891 44.97 -7.81 39.00
N SER A 892 45.28 -8.23 40.23
CA SER A 892 46.67 -8.35 40.67
C SER A 892 47.42 -9.40 39.84
N VAL A 893 46.78 -10.54 39.52
CA VAL A 893 47.38 -11.56 38.63
C VAL A 893 47.56 -11.02 37.21
N VAL A 894 46.58 -10.26 36.69
CA VAL A 894 46.64 -9.68 35.33
C VAL A 894 47.71 -8.58 35.21
N PHE A 895 47.75 -7.63 36.14
CA PHE A 895 48.62 -6.45 36.03
C PHE A 895 50.04 -6.68 36.57
N TYR A 896 50.23 -7.52 37.60
CA TYR A 896 51.56 -7.82 38.14
C TYR A 896 52.20 -9.08 37.53
N GLY A 897 51.43 -9.96 36.88
CA GLY A 897 51.96 -11.14 36.18
C GLY A 897 52.81 -12.04 37.07
N GLU A 898 54.02 -12.41 36.63
CA GLU A 898 54.94 -13.26 37.40
C GLU A 898 55.44 -12.61 38.70
N ILE A 899 55.42 -11.28 38.80
CA ILE A 899 55.90 -10.54 39.98
C ILE A 899 55.08 -10.87 41.21
N ILE A 900 53.80 -11.20 41.06
CA ILE A 900 52.91 -11.52 42.18
C ILE A 900 53.27 -12.85 42.86
N PHE A 901 53.86 -13.79 42.12
CA PHE A 901 54.24 -15.11 42.64
C PHE A 901 55.62 -15.10 43.30
N GLN A 902 56.33 -13.97 43.29
CA GLN A 902 57.54 -13.82 44.07
C GLN A 902 57.21 -13.93 45.57
N PRO A 903 58.00 -14.67 46.37
CA PRO A 903 57.68 -14.94 47.77
C PRO A 903 57.41 -13.68 48.61
N GLN A 904 58.12 -12.59 48.32
CA GLN A 904 57.99 -11.32 49.05
C GLN A 904 56.67 -10.60 48.70
N THR A 905 56.34 -10.48 47.40
CA THR A 905 55.12 -9.86 46.91
C THR A 905 53.87 -10.67 47.28
N LEU A 906 53.96 -12.00 47.17
CA LEU A 906 52.89 -12.92 47.55
C LEU A 906 52.59 -12.85 49.04
N LEU A 907 53.63 -12.83 49.89
CA LEU A 907 53.48 -12.68 51.34
C LEU A 907 52.81 -11.34 51.69
N LEU A 908 53.21 -10.26 51.03
CA LEU A 908 52.64 -8.93 51.24
C LEU A 908 51.16 -8.89 50.82
N GLY A 909 50.82 -9.44 49.65
CA GLY A 909 49.44 -9.56 49.17
C GLY A 909 48.55 -10.40 50.11
N LEU A 910 49.03 -11.57 50.53
CA LEU A 910 48.31 -12.43 51.49
C LEU A 910 48.12 -11.76 52.86
N SER A 911 49.12 -10.99 53.31
CA SER A 911 49.03 -10.25 54.58
C SER A 911 47.97 -9.14 54.53
N ILE A 912 47.86 -8.44 53.40
CA ILE A 912 46.83 -7.42 53.18
C ILE A 912 45.44 -8.05 53.16
N ILE A 913 45.25 -9.16 52.44
CA ILE A 913 43.97 -9.90 52.39
C ILE A 913 43.59 -10.40 53.79
N ALA A 914 44.53 -10.96 54.53
CA ALA A 914 44.30 -11.46 55.89
C ALA A 914 43.89 -10.32 56.85
N LEU A 915 44.50 -9.15 56.72
CA LEU A 915 44.18 -7.97 57.52
C LEU A 915 42.77 -7.45 57.21
N GLU A 916 42.42 -7.35 55.92
CA GLU A 916 41.08 -6.93 55.48
C GLU A 916 40.00 -7.90 55.97
N LEU A 917 40.14 -9.20 55.69
CA LEU A 917 39.19 -10.22 56.16
C LEU A 917 39.09 -10.26 57.68
N GLY A 918 40.20 -10.02 58.40
CA GLY A 918 40.22 -9.90 59.85
C GLY A 918 39.36 -8.74 60.36
N ILE A 919 39.51 -7.55 59.77
CA ILE A 919 38.70 -6.36 60.12
C ILE A 919 37.21 -6.62 59.85
N ILE A 920 36.90 -7.17 58.67
CA ILE A 920 35.54 -7.46 58.24
C ILE A 920 34.87 -8.52 59.11
N SER A 921 35.57 -9.61 59.41
CA SER A 921 35.06 -10.69 60.27
C SER A 921 34.78 -10.18 61.68
N TRP A 922 35.70 -9.38 62.25
CA TRP A 922 35.50 -8.75 63.56
C TRP A 922 34.31 -7.78 63.58
N LEU A 923 34.19 -6.89 62.58
CA LEU A 923 33.06 -5.97 62.46
C LEU A 923 31.73 -6.70 62.22
N GLY A 924 31.76 -7.80 61.47
CA GLY A 924 30.60 -8.64 61.20
C GLY A 924 30.09 -9.32 62.47
N LEU A 925 30.97 -10.00 63.21
CA LEU A 925 30.61 -10.64 64.49
C LEU A 925 30.11 -9.62 65.52
N ARG A 926 30.72 -8.44 65.60
CA ARG A 926 30.32 -7.39 66.54
C ARG A 926 28.91 -6.83 66.27
N ASN A 927 28.45 -6.87 65.01
CA ASN A 927 27.16 -6.30 64.59
C ASN A 927 26.14 -7.37 64.17
N GLU A 928 26.40 -8.64 64.47
CA GLU A 928 25.62 -9.79 64.01
C GLU A 928 24.13 -9.69 64.39
N ASP A 929 23.82 -9.34 65.63
CA ASP A 929 22.45 -9.17 66.14
C ASP A 929 21.64 -8.10 65.38
N ASN A 930 22.31 -7.06 64.89
CA ASN A 930 21.69 -5.98 64.12
C ASN A 930 21.53 -6.36 62.62
N MET A 931 22.45 -7.17 62.09
CA MET A 931 22.42 -7.64 60.69
C MET A 931 21.41 -8.76 60.43
N VAL A 932 20.95 -9.47 61.47
CA VAL A 932 19.89 -10.50 61.34
C VAL A 932 18.49 -9.87 61.35
N LYS A 933 18.35 -8.66 61.90
CA LYS A 933 17.07 -7.94 62.03
C LYS A 933 16.77 -6.95 60.89
N GLY A 934 17.78 -6.49 60.15
CA GLY A 934 17.67 -5.57 59.01
C GLY A 934 18.24 -6.17 57.74
#